data_AF-A0AAU1X3V3-F1
#
_entry.id   AF-A0AAU1X3V3-F1
#
_cell.length_a   1.000
_cell.length_b   1.000
_cell.length_c   1.000
_cell.angle_alpha   90.00
_cell.angle_beta   90.00
_cell.angle_gamma   90.00
#
_symmetry.space_group_name_H-M   'P 1'
#
loop_
_entity.id
_entity.type
_entity.pdbx_description
1 polymer ?
#
loop_
_entity_poly.entity_id
_entity_poly.type
_entity_poly.pdbx_seq_one_letter_code
_entity_poly.pdbx_strand_id
1 'polypeptide(L)'
;MDGHDLVRSVKSMGSVGGVRAAWRSWRGDSWAPALRHPELARVPGQVVGAEPGPGGGVVRFARSALRIRVAVGGAVFWAWDGAGGLPSYGLPGTEPAPDPRAQLEPGTDGGWQVVSERLTVSVSREGAVELRTPGGVPLRREEPPRWWEAAGGGPARWVQRSRLPADARFFGVGGPVSGPRPRDGTYPLGEADREGEGTPGRRDGAGGASMPVQFVVSDAGTHLVFYDCTGSGRMTVREGEEGAGSGHDRPGGSEVRMDGGPLRCWAVAGTPARVLRGWTALTGAPALPPAWALGPQLAVAGPVDAREVRRIVAGHRDRGMPLSALHLVGERGGLGGMVPGPPDGVELVSLASELRAQGVRLLVAGSAPPPSPEGHTAAGADPGPVAGRSLVWRDPAETVSSVPGPRERPFHLRTPVRAGARRYGGARSDGAAEGWPGLRAALAMVIGLGLCGVPYAAPDIDAFEESESPELYLRRLQLGAYLPLFRIRAGGRARGGGGCGLGEEVRAHALAALAERERLGPYFVTLAHMARLTGAPYVRPVWWEAPGDRALRECEDAFLLGDGLLVAPVWEPGTVRRTVRLPRGRWYDTATGRSYEGPGRVTVEAPLSRIAVLARAGAVIPVRGADGGPELEVWAPRRGRRGGGVLVRSAVTAPGKPLLERFRTRWEDGGVVVEREGHDGSVPYPVRVRGD
;
A
#
# COMPACT_ATOMS: atom_id res chain seq x y z
N MET A 1 -51.97 -30.21 -9.97
CA MET A 1 -53.06 -29.41 -9.37
C MET A 1 -52.93 -27.99 -9.85
N ASP A 2 -54.06 -27.41 -10.22
CA ASP A 2 -54.26 -26.46 -11.32
C ASP A 2 -54.84 -25.12 -10.82
N GLY A 3 -54.86 -24.12 -11.71
CA GLY A 3 -54.99 -22.67 -11.56
C GLY A 3 -56.26 -22.07 -10.92
N HIS A 4 -56.91 -22.70 -9.95
CA HIS A 4 -58.24 -22.27 -9.49
C HIS A 4 -58.29 -21.44 -8.18
N ASP A 5 -57.16 -21.15 -7.52
CA ASP A 5 -57.17 -20.44 -6.23
C ASP A 5 -56.86 -18.93 -6.28
N LEU A 6 -56.49 -18.37 -7.45
CA LEU A 6 -56.08 -16.95 -7.51
C LEU A 6 -57.20 -15.95 -7.86
N VAL A 7 -58.44 -16.42 -8.06
CA VAL A 7 -59.54 -15.60 -8.63
C VAL A 7 -60.54 -15.05 -7.58
N ARG A 8 -60.29 -15.23 -6.27
CA ARG A 8 -61.32 -14.87 -5.25
C ARG A 8 -61.02 -13.76 -4.25
N SER A 9 -60.07 -12.84 -4.52
CA SER A 9 -59.95 -11.65 -3.66
C SER A 9 -59.75 -10.33 -4.41
N VAL A 10 -60.35 -10.18 -5.58
CA VAL A 10 -60.53 -8.87 -6.22
C VAL A 10 -61.96 -8.75 -6.70
N LYS A 11 -62.87 -8.35 -5.80
CA LYS A 11 -64.14 -7.67 -6.10
C LYS A 11 -64.87 -7.31 -4.79
N SER A 12 -64.47 -6.21 -4.15
CA SER A 12 -65.43 -5.34 -3.48
C SER A 12 -64.89 -3.91 -3.37
N MET A 13 -65.74 -2.98 -3.80
CA MET A 13 -65.71 -1.53 -3.58
C MET A 13 -64.70 -0.70 -4.38
N GLY A 14 -65.18 -0.23 -5.53
CA GLY A 14 -64.73 1.03 -6.10
C GLY A 14 -65.49 2.22 -5.50
N SER A 15 -64.84 3.39 -5.50
CA SER A 15 -65.48 4.64 -5.87
C SER A 15 -64.42 5.56 -6.50
N VAL A 16 -64.79 6.10 -7.66
CA VAL A 16 -63.97 6.91 -8.56
C VAL A 16 -64.15 8.38 -8.16
N GLY A 17 -63.08 9.04 -7.70
CA GLY A 17 -63.18 10.46 -7.34
C GLY A 17 -61.98 11.04 -6.60
N GLY A 18 -60.74 10.73 -6.98
CA GLY A 18 -59.56 11.29 -6.29
C GLY A 18 -58.24 11.31 -7.06
N VAL A 19 -58.14 10.67 -8.22
CA VAL A 19 -56.84 10.45 -8.89
C VAL A 19 -56.53 11.48 -9.99
N ARG A 20 -57.45 12.39 -10.33
CA ARG A 20 -57.22 13.43 -11.37
C ARG A 20 -56.54 14.72 -10.89
N ALA A 21 -56.36 14.91 -9.58
CA ALA A 21 -55.64 16.06 -9.03
C ALA A 21 -54.16 15.75 -8.70
N ALA A 22 -53.83 14.51 -8.32
CA ALA A 22 -52.45 14.09 -8.03
C ALA A 22 -51.59 13.90 -9.30
N TRP A 23 -52.20 13.77 -10.47
CA TRP A 23 -51.50 13.61 -11.75
C TRP A 23 -51.08 14.93 -12.43
N ARG A 24 -51.47 16.09 -11.88
CA ARG A 24 -51.11 17.41 -12.43
C ARG A 24 -50.05 18.20 -11.65
N SER A 25 -49.70 17.80 -10.41
CA SER A 25 -48.55 18.41 -9.70
C SER A 25 -47.24 17.62 -9.85
N TRP A 26 -47.25 16.46 -10.52
CA TRP A 26 -46.05 15.68 -10.86
C TRP A 26 -45.54 15.96 -12.29
N ARG A 27 -45.74 17.19 -12.77
CA ARG A 27 -45.16 17.76 -13.99
C ARG A 27 -44.80 19.22 -13.77
N GLY A 28 -43.86 19.45 -12.87
CA GLY A 28 -43.34 20.77 -12.56
C GLY A 28 -41.99 20.65 -11.86
N ASP A 29 -41.11 19.81 -12.42
CA ASP A 29 -39.64 19.86 -12.32
C ASP A 29 -39.09 18.66 -13.11
N SER A 30 -39.45 18.63 -14.39
CA SER A 30 -38.76 17.80 -15.37
C SER A 30 -37.76 18.73 -16.05
N TRP A 31 -36.53 18.81 -15.52
CA TRP A 31 -35.41 19.08 -16.41
C TRP A 31 -35.49 17.99 -17.50
N ALA A 32 -35.84 18.39 -18.72
CA ALA A 32 -35.87 17.47 -19.84
C ALA A 32 -34.48 16.82 -19.94
N PRO A 33 -34.34 15.48 -19.83
CA PRO A 33 -33.06 14.87 -20.15
C PRO A 33 -32.77 15.21 -21.59
N ALA A 34 -31.68 15.95 -21.82
CA ALA A 34 -31.18 16.19 -23.16
C ALA A 34 -31.16 14.85 -23.91
N LEU A 35 -31.82 14.80 -25.07
CA LEU A 35 -31.80 13.66 -25.97
C LEU A 35 -30.34 13.23 -26.15
N ARG A 36 -29.92 12.16 -25.48
CA ARG A 36 -28.58 11.60 -25.67
C ARG A 36 -28.56 10.99 -27.05
N HIS A 37 -27.99 11.70 -28.02
CA HIS A 37 -27.57 11.09 -29.27
C HIS A 37 -26.73 9.84 -28.95
N PRO A 38 -26.88 8.73 -29.69
CA PRO A 38 -26.04 7.55 -29.50
C PRO A 38 -24.59 7.92 -29.86
N GLU A 39 -23.78 8.28 -28.85
CA GLU A 39 -22.34 8.46 -29.02
C GLU A 39 -21.72 7.07 -29.30
N LEU A 40 -21.48 6.77 -30.58
CA LEU A 40 -20.81 5.54 -30.99
C LEU A 40 -19.37 5.54 -30.48
N ALA A 41 -18.98 4.45 -29.80
CA ALA A 41 -17.62 4.29 -29.32
C ALA A 41 -16.63 4.22 -30.49
N ARG A 42 -15.56 5.01 -30.43
CA ARG A 42 -14.45 4.98 -31.38
C ARG A 42 -13.43 3.90 -31.00
N VAL A 43 -12.74 3.38 -32.02
CA VAL A 43 -11.60 2.43 -31.91
C VAL A 43 -10.51 2.81 -32.90
N PRO A 44 -9.22 2.45 -32.68
CA PRO A 44 -8.10 2.94 -33.48
C PRO A 44 -8.22 2.67 -34.99
N GLY A 45 -8.78 1.51 -35.36
CA GLY A 45 -8.82 1.04 -36.74
C GLY A 45 -7.56 0.26 -37.12
N GLN A 46 -7.34 0.04 -38.41
CA GLN A 46 -6.18 -0.69 -38.93
C GLN A 46 -4.94 0.21 -38.93
N VAL A 47 -3.76 -0.40 -38.77
CA VAL A 47 -2.46 0.26 -38.89
C VAL A 47 -2.27 0.80 -40.31
N VAL A 48 -1.76 2.03 -40.41
CA VAL A 48 -1.47 2.71 -41.68
C VAL A 48 0.01 3.00 -41.88
N GLY A 49 0.81 2.97 -40.81
CA GLY A 49 2.26 3.17 -40.86
C GLY A 49 2.86 3.29 -39.46
N ALA A 50 4.19 3.41 -39.38
CA ALA A 50 4.87 3.73 -38.14
C ALA A 50 6.11 4.58 -38.37
N GLU A 51 6.46 5.35 -37.34
CA GLU A 51 7.60 6.26 -37.29
C GLU A 51 8.51 5.81 -36.14
N PRO A 52 9.60 5.08 -36.42
CA PRO A 52 10.60 4.72 -35.41
C PRO A 52 11.29 5.96 -34.83
N GLY A 53 11.70 5.86 -33.57
CA GLY A 53 12.44 6.89 -32.86
C GLY A 53 13.21 6.31 -31.66
N PRO A 54 13.91 7.16 -30.90
CA PRO A 54 14.70 6.69 -29.77
C PRO A 54 13.84 5.95 -28.73
N GLY A 55 14.20 4.70 -28.42
CA GLY A 55 13.51 3.85 -27.46
C GLY A 55 12.19 3.26 -27.95
N GLY A 56 11.79 3.46 -29.20
CA GLY A 56 10.49 3.00 -29.70
C GLY A 56 10.02 3.81 -30.90
N GLY A 57 8.84 4.39 -30.84
CA GLY A 57 8.27 5.16 -31.95
C GLY A 57 6.77 5.39 -31.84
N VAL A 58 6.17 5.81 -32.95
CA VAL A 58 4.72 6.05 -33.07
C VAL A 58 4.15 5.12 -34.13
N VAL A 59 3.16 4.32 -33.77
CA VAL A 59 2.36 3.51 -34.71
C VAL A 59 1.09 4.28 -35.03
N ARG A 60 0.84 4.55 -36.32
CA ARG A 60 -0.35 5.27 -36.79
C ARG A 60 -1.42 4.29 -37.21
N PHE A 61 -2.65 4.55 -36.77
CA PHE A 61 -3.86 3.84 -37.15
C PHE A 61 -4.80 4.77 -37.90
N ALA A 62 -5.79 4.21 -38.59
CA ALA A 62 -6.74 4.98 -39.41
C ALA A 62 -7.44 6.13 -38.66
N ARG A 63 -7.62 6.02 -37.34
CA ARG A 63 -8.33 7.02 -36.51
C ARG A 63 -7.59 7.47 -35.26
N SER A 64 -6.36 7.01 -35.03
CA SER A 64 -5.62 7.26 -33.78
C SER A 64 -4.13 6.99 -33.96
N ALA A 65 -3.31 7.40 -32.99
CA ALA A 65 -1.89 7.10 -32.98
C ALA A 65 -1.44 6.57 -31.61
N LEU A 66 -0.62 5.53 -31.61
CA LEU A 66 -0.05 4.92 -30.42
C LEU A 66 1.44 5.26 -30.34
N ARG A 67 1.84 5.98 -29.29
CA ARG A 67 3.24 6.18 -28.95
C ARG A 67 3.70 5.07 -28.03
N ILE A 68 4.83 4.42 -28.33
CA ILE A 68 5.49 3.45 -27.46
C ILE A 68 6.93 3.87 -27.23
N ARG A 69 7.39 3.68 -26.00
CA ARG A 69 8.77 3.97 -25.61
C ARG A 69 9.26 3.09 -24.49
N VAL A 70 10.43 2.53 -24.64
CA VAL A 70 11.23 1.90 -23.60
C VAL A 70 12.19 2.93 -23.02
N ALA A 71 12.16 3.10 -21.71
CA ALA A 71 13.06 3.98 -20.98
C ALA A 71 14.38 3.29 -20.59
N VAL A 72 15.43 4.09 -20.38
CA VAL A 72 16.69 3.67 -19.74
C VAL A 72 16.34 3.10 -18.34
N GLY A 73 16.40 1.77 -18.21
CA GLY A 73 15.93 1.05 -17.02
C GLY A 73 14.86 -0.02 -17.30
N GLY A 74 14.36 -0.10 -18.53
CA GLY A 74 13.46 -1.15 -19.03
C GLY A 74 11.98 -0.95 -18.69
N ALA A 75 11.59 0.26 -18.27
CA ALA A 75 10.18 0.62 -18.14
C ALA A 75 9.60 0.92 -19.52
N VAL A 76 8.40 0.40 -19.80
CA VAL A 76 7.69 0.62 -21.05
C VAL A 76 6.60 1.65 -20.80
N PHE A 77 6.54 2.65 -21.67
CA PHE A 77 5.48 3.64 -21.74
C PHE A 77 4.69 3.43 -23.02
N TRP A 78 3.37 3.54 -22.94
CA TRP A 78 2.55 3.74 -24.13
C TRP A 78 1.41 4.70 -23.86
N ALA A 79 1.02 5.43 -24.91
CA ALA A 79 -0.07 6.38 -24.83
C ALA A 79 -0.74 6.59 -26.20
N TRP A 80 -2.01 6.95 -26.16
CA TRP A 80 -2.81 7.20 -27.35
C TRP A 80 -2.96 8.71 -27.62
N ASP A 81 -3.08 9.05 -28.90
CA ASP A 81 -3.38 10.38 -29.43
C ASP A 81 -2.45 11.50 -28.96
N GLY A 82 -1.13 11.23 -29.06
CA GLY A 82 -0.08 12.23 -28.86
C GLY A 82 0.26 12.54 -27.40
N ALA A 83 -0.40 11.87 -26.45
CA ALA A 83 -0.11 12.06 -25.03
C ALA A 83 1.33 11.68 -24.66
N GLY A 84 2.00 12.59 -23.95
CA GLY A 84 3.32 12.37 -23.34
C GLY A 84 3.22 11.67 -21.98
N GLY A 85 4.38 11.38 -21.40
CA GLY A 85 4.50 10.92 -20.02
C GLY A 85 4.21 12.02 -18.99
N LEU A 86 4.20 13.29 -19.40
CA LEU A 86 3.87 14.45 -18.56
C LEU A 86 2.73 15.30 -19.14
N PRO A 87 2.01 16.07 -18.29
CA PRO A 87 2.13 16.17 -16.83
C PRO A 87 1.61 14.90 -16.14
N SER A 88 2.26 14.42 -15.08
CA SER A 88 1.88 13.20 -14.34
C SER A 88 1.90 13.45 -12.83
N TYR A 89 0.88 12.97 -12.12
CA TYR A 89 0.86 12.99 -10.66
C TYR A 89 1.77 11.92 -10.05
N GLY A 90 2.03 10.83 -10.79
CA GLY A 90 2.90 9.75 -10.36
C GLY A 90 4.38 10.09 -10.47
N LEU A 91 4.80 10.74 -11.57
CA LEU A 91 6.20 11.01 -11.90
C LEU A 91 6.77 12.27 -11.22
N PRO A 92 8.10 12.41 -11.10
CA PRO A 92 8.76 13.57 -10.51
C PRO A 92 8.87 14.81 -11.40
N GLY A 93 7.96 14.97 -12.37
CA GLY A 93 7.99 16.12 -13.31
C GLY A 93 9.08 16.02 -14.38
N THR A 94 9.79 14.89 -14.46
CA THR A 94 10.76 14.57 -15.51
C THR A 94 10.42 13.22 -16.11
N GLU A 95 10.46 13.12 -17.44
CA GLU A 95 10.29 11.84 -18.12
C GLU A 95 11.62 11.06 -18.11
N PRO A 96 11.59 9.74 -17.86
CA PRO A 96 12.75 8.88 -18.06
C PRO A 96 13.32 9.01 -19.48
N ALA A 97 14.64 9.02 -19.65
CA ALA A 97 15.26 9.04 -20.98
C ALA A 97 14.90 7.78 -21.79
N PRO A 98 14.70 7.85 -23.11
CA PRO A 98 14.53 6.68 -23.96
C PRO A 98 15.78 5.80 -23.99
N ASP A 99 15.63 4.47 -23.99
CA ASP A 99 16.75 3.55 -24.18
C ASP A 99 17.18 3.54 -25.66
N PRO A 100 18.39 4.01 -26.01
CA PRO A 100 18.82 4.09 -27.40
C PRO A 100 18.98 2.72 -28.08
N ARG A 101 19.04 1.64 -27.29
CA ARG A 101 19.16 0.26 -27.78
C ARG A 101 17.83 -0.34 -28.21
N ALA A 102 16.71 0.26 -27.79
CA ALA A 102 15.38 -0.19 -28.15
C ALA A 102 14.89 0.60 -29.37
N GLN A 103 14.44 -0.11 -30.41
CA GLN A 103 13.93 0.47 -31.64
C GLN A 103 12.58 -0.16 -31.99
N LEU A 104 11.72 0.61 -32.66
CA LEU A 104 10.48 0.11 -33.21
C LEU A 104 10.75 -0.56 -34.56
N GLU A 105 10.43 -1.84 -34.63
CA GLU A 105 10.70 -2.70 -35.78
C GLU A 105 9.41 -3.39 -36.24
N PRO A 106 9.32 -3.81 -37.52
CA PRO A 106 8.21 -4.65 -37.98
C PRO A 106 8.13 -5.94 -37.15
N GLY A 107 6.93 -6.27 -36.68
CA GLY A 107 6.63 -7.50 -35.95
C GLY A 107 6.12 -8.61 -36.87
N THR A 108 5.69 -9.73 -36.26
CA THR A 108 4.97 -10.77 -37.00
C THR A 108 3.58 -10.28 -37.40
N ASP A 109 2.98 -10.92 -38.41
CA ASP A 109 1.59 -10.70 -38.83
C ASP A 109 1.28 -9.24 -39.17
N GLY A 110 2.24 -8.49 -39.71
CA GLY A 110 2.09 -7.07 -40.10
C GLY A 110 1.85 -6.10 -38.94
N GLY A 111 2.16 -6.50 -37.71
CA GLY A 111 2.24 -5.61 -36.55
C GLY A 111 3.60 -4.92 -36.42
N TRP A 112 3.83 -4.31 -35.27
CA TRP A 112 5.10 -3.68 -34.89
C TRP A 112 5.57 -4.21 -33.55
N GLN A 113 6.85 -4.10 -33.24
CA GLN A 113 7.38 -4.47 -31.94
C GLN A 113 8.53 -3.58 -31.49
N VAL A 114 8.70 -3.48 -30.19
CA VAL A 114 9.89 -2.91 -29.56
C VAL A 114 10.47 -3.96 -28.63
N VAL A 115 11.72 -4.33 -28.89
CA VAL A 115 12.46 -5.29 -28.06
C VAL A 115 13.32 -4.53 -27.05
N SER A 116 13.28 -4.94 -25.80
CA SER A 116 14.19 -4.49 -24.76
C SER A 116 14.82 -5.69 -24.06
N GLU A 117 15.85 -5.45 -23.25
CA GLU A 117 16.49 -6.48 -22.42
C GLU A 117 15.49 -7.20 -21.49
N ARG A 118 14.36 -6.56 -21.14
CA ARG A 118 13.44 -7.05 -20.09
C ARG A 118 12.07 -7.45 -20.59
N LEU A 119 11.63 -6.88 -21.70
CA LEU A 119 10.30 -7.04 -22.26
C LEU A 119 10.38 -6.93 -23.77
N THR A 120 9.60 -7.75 -24.44
CA THR A 120 9.21 -7.51 -25.83
C THR A 120 7.79 -6.94 -25.82
N VAL A 121 7.58 -5.83 -26.50
CA VAL A 121 6.30 -5.16 -26.62
C VAL A 121 5.85 -5.25 -28.06
N SER A 122 4.78 -5.99 -28.34
CA SER A 122 4.23 -6.10 -29.69
C SER A 122 2.92 -5.35 -29.83
N VAL A 123 2.70 -4.78 -31.01
CA VAL A 123 1.51 -4.02 -31.42
C VAL A 123 0.87 -4.73 -32.59
N SER A 124 -0.37 -5.19 -32.42
CA SER A 124 -1.15 -5.79 -33.50
C SER A 124 -1.64 -4.76 -34.52
N ARG A 125 -2.11 -5.22 -35.69
CA ARG A 125 -2.69 -4.36 -36.74
C ARG A 125 -3.89 -3.55 -36.28
N GLU A 126 -4.63 -4.04 -35.29
CA GLU A 126 -5.83 -3.39 -34.72
C GLU A 126 -5.50 -2.51 -33.50
N GLY A 127 -4.25 -2.47 -33.05
CA GLY A 127 -3.82 -1.62 -31.94
C GLY A 127 -3.84 -2.26 -30.56
N ALA A 128 -3.96 -3.58 -30.46
CA ALA A 128 -3.66 -4.29 -29.21
C ALA A 128 -2.17 -4.23 -28.88
N VAL A 129 -1.82 -3.99 -27.62
CA VAL A 129 -0.45 -3.93 -27.11
C VAL A 129 -0.20 -5.14 -26.21
N GLU A 130 0.81 -5.95 -26.51
CA GLU A 130 1.11 -7.15 -25.74
C GLU A 130 2.51 -7.09 -25.15
N LEU A 131 2.58 -7.30 -23.83
CA LEU A 131 3.80 -7.41 -23.07
C LEU A 131 4.20 -8.88 -22.99
N ARG A 132 5.40 -9.20 -23.46
CA ARG A 132 5.96 -10.54 -23.44
C ARG A 132 7.28 -10.55 -22.68
N THR A 133 7.62 -11.70 -22.08
CA THR A 133 8.98 -11.95 -21.60
C THR A 133 9.98 -11.88 -22.76
N PRO A 134 11.29 -11.74 -22.49
CA PRO A 134 12.30 -11.82 -23.55
C PRO A 134 12.26 -13.15 -24.32
N GLY A 135 11.76 -14.23 -23.69
CA GLY A 135 11.54 -15.52 -24.34
C GLY A 135 10.22 -15.63 -25.12
N GLY A 136 9.46 -14.54 -25.28
CA GLY A 136 8.24 -14.50 -26.09
C GLY A 136 6.96 -14.97 -25.39
N VAL A 137 7.01 -15.30 -24.09
CA VAL A 137 5.82 -15.74 -23.34
C VAL A 137 4.95 -14.54 -22.97
N PRO A 138 3.62 -14.57 -23.26
CA PRO A 138 2.74 -13.44 -22.97
C PRO A 138 2.55 -13.24 -21.46
N LEU A 139 2.75 -12.01 -21.01
CA LEU A 139 2.48 -11.58 -19.63
C LEU A 139 1.12 -10.89 -19.51
N ARG A 140 0.78 -10.08 -20.51
CA ARG A 140 -0.42 -9.24 -20.53
C ARG A 140 -0.68 -8.72 -21.94
N ARG A 141 -1.94 -8.73 -22.36
CA ARG A 141 -2.39 -8.12 -23.62
C ARG A 141 -3.42 -7.04 -23.33
N GLU A 142 -3.09 -5.81 -23.64
CA GLU A 142 -4.02 -4.69 -23.72
C GLU A 142 -4.78 -4.75 -25.05
N GLU A 143 -6.10 -4.84 -24.99
CA GLU A 143 -6.98 -4.74 -26.15
C GLU A 143 -6.95 -3.32 -26.75
N PRO A 144 -7.31 -3.14 -28.04
CA PRO A 144 -7.48 -1.81 -28.59
C PRO A 144 -8.46 -1.00 -27.73
N PRO A 145 -8.11 0.24 -27.36
CA PRO A 145 -8.96 1.04 -26.50
C PRO A 145 -10.26 1.41 -27.19
N ARG A 146 -11.28 1.69 -26.38
CA ARG A 146 -12.52 2.33 -26.82
C ARG A 146 -12.61 3.70 -26.19
N TRP A 147 -13.02 4.71 -26.95
CA TRP A 147 -13.24 6.04 -26.40
C TRP A 147 -14.49 6.71 -26.94
N TRP A 148 -14.96 7.70 -26.19
CA TRP A 148 -16.08 8.57 -26.53
C TRP A 148 -15.61 10.01 -26.43
N GLU A 149 -15.82 10.76 -27.50
CA GLU A 149 -15.64 12.21 -27.53
C GLU A 149 -16.90 12.87 -27.00
N ALA A 150 -16.75 13.86 -26.12
CA ALA A 150 -17.90 14.61 -25.65
C ALA A 150 -18.46 15.48 -26.79
N ALA A 151 -19.78 15.43 -27.01
CA ALA A 151 -20.48 16.18 -28.06
C ALA A 151 -20.25 17.71 -28.07
N GLY A 152 -19.64 18.28 -27.02
CA GLY A 152 -19.30 19.70 -26.87
C GLY A 152 -17.80 20.01 -26.71
N GLY A 153 -16.89 19.10 -27.06
CA GLY A 153 -15.43 19.36 -27.02
C GLY A 153 -14.75 19.17 -25.65
N GLY A 154 -15.28 18.27 -24.82
CA GLY A 154 -14.70 17.88 -23.52
C GLY A 154 -13.68 16.73 -23.58
N PRO A 155 -13.04 16.37 -22.45
CA PRO A 155 -12.05 15.29 -22.40
C PRO A 155 -12.67 13.95 -22.80
N ALA A 156 -11.96 13.18 -23.62
CA ALA A 156 -12.41 11.87 -24.04
C ALA A 156 -12.50 10.91 -22.85
N ARG A 157 -13.55 10.09 -22.85
CA ARG A 157 -13.72 9.00 -21.89
C ARG A 157 -13.11 7.74 -22.49
N TRP A 158 -12.29 7.04 -21.73
CA TRP A 158 -11.51 5.90 -22.23
C TRP A 158 -11.89 4.62 -21.50
N VAL A 159 -11.92 3.51 -22.25
CA VAL A 159 -12.01 2.16 -21.72
C VAL A 159 -10.84 1.36 -22.28
N GLN A 160 -9.98 0.90 -21.37
CA GLN A 160 -8.85 0.03 -21.67
C GLN A 160 -9.11 -1.34 -21.04
N ARG A 161 -9.07 -2.40 -21.84
CA ARG A 161 -9.27 -3.78 -21.40
C ARG A 161 -7.97 -4.55 -21.54
N SER A 162 -7.69 -5.41 -20.59
CA SER A 162 -6.53 -6.30 -20.61
C SER A 162 -6.96 -7.75 -20.45
N ARG A 163 -6.23 -8.65 -21.11
CA ARG A 163 -6.26 -10.09 -20.91
C ARG A 163 -4.94 -10.55 -20.33
N LEU A 164 -5.00 -11.49 -19.40
CA LEU A 164 -3.85 -12.05 -18.69
C LEU A 164 -3.94 -13.59 -18.70
N PRO A 165 -2.81 -14.29 -18.47
CA PRO A 165 -2.81 -15.74 -18.26
C PRO A 165 -3.84 -16.18 -17.20
N ALA A 166 -4.36 -17.40 -17.34
CA ALA A 166 -5.40 -17.91 -16.44
C ALA A 166 -4.92 -18.03 -14.98
N ASP A 167 -3.64 -18.31 -14.76
CA ASP A 167 -3.03 -18.42 -13.45
C ASP A 167 -2.63 -17.05 -12.84
N ALA A 168 -2.82 -15.96 -13.57
CA ALA A 168 -2.42 -14.63 -13.12
C ALA A 168 -3.24 -14.19 -11.88
N ARG A 169 -2.54 -13.60 -10.91
CA ARG A 169 -3.13 -13.03 -9.69
C ARG A 169 -2.77 -11.56 -9.56
N PHE A 170 -3.76 -10.75 -9.19
CA PHE A 170 -3.62 -9.32 -9.01
C PHE A 170 -3.26 -8.98 -7.57
N PHE A 171 -2.46 -7.94 -7.40
CA PHE A 171 -2.06 -7.34 -6.12
C PHE A 171 -1.88 -5.82 -6.31
N GLY A 172 -1.75 -5.07 -5.21
CA GLY A 172 -1.30 -3.68 -5.27
C GLY A 172 -2.27 -2.67 -5.89
N VAL A 173 -3.58 -2.94 -5.87
CA VAL A 173 -4.61 -1.98 -6.33
C VAL A 173 -4.81 -0.79 -5.39
N GLY A 174 -4.20 -0.79 -4.20
CA GLY A 174 -4.38 0.24 -3.17
C GLY A 174 -5.82 0.33 -2.63
N GLY A 175 -5.98 0.84 -1.41
CA GLY A 175 -7.31 1.01 -0.80
C GLY A 175 -7.85 -0.23 -0.07
N PRO A 176 -9.12 -0.21 0.37
CA PRO A 176 -9.71 -1.23 1.21
C PRO A 176 -10.04 -2.47 0.40
N VAL A 177 -9.18 -3.47 0.56
CA VAL A 177 -9.40 -4.82 0.07
C VAL A 177 -9.59 -5.74 1.27
N SER A 178 -10.47 -6.73 1.14
CA SER A 178 -10.74 -7.71 2.20
C SER A 178 -9.58 -8.68 2.45
N GLY A 179 -8.57 -8.68 1.58
CA GLY A 179 -7.37 -9.48 1.67
C GLY A 179 -6.21 -8.86 0.87
N PRO A 180 -4.95 -9.28 1.11
CA PRO A 180 -3.77 -8.81 0.36
C PRO A 180 -3.91 -8.94 -1.16
N ARG A 181 -4.76 -9.86 -1.58
CA ARG A 181 -5.20 -10.07 -2.96
C ARG A 181 -6.57 -9.40 -3.18
N PRO A 182 -6.70 -8.43 -4.10
CA PRO A 182 -8.00 -7.97 -4.58
C PRO A 182 -8.85 -9.14 -5.09
N ARG A 183 -10.12 -9.13 -4.73
CA ARG A 183 -11.12 -10.09 -5.19
C ARG A 183 -11.71 -9.62 -6.52
N ASP A 184 -12.34 -10.54 -7.24
CA ASP A 184 -13.11 -10.19 -8.42
C ASP A 184 -14.15 -9.12 -8.09
N GLY A 185 -14.07 -7.99 -8.79
CA GLY A 185 -14.83 -6.82 -8.37
C GLY A 185 -14.48 -5.55 -9.12
N THR A 186 -15.18 -4.48 -8.77
CA THR A 186 -14.97 -3.14 -9.31
C THR A 186 -14.52 -2.20 -8.21
N TYR A 187 -13.41 -1.53 -8.47
CA TYR A 187 -12.69 -0.65 -7.57
C TYR A 187 -12.79 0.79 -8.08
N PRO A 188 -13.24 1.75 -7.26
CA PRO A 188 -13.30 3.15 -7.66
C PRO A 188 -11.88 3.73 -7.82
N LEU A 189 -11.66 4.45 -8.92
CA LEU A 189 -10.44 5.23 -9.17
C LEU A 189 -10.76 6.72 -8.97
N GLY A 190 -9.87 7.43 -8.27
CA GLY A 190 -10.12 8.82 -7.88
C GLY A 190 -10.93 8.93 -6.58
N GLU A 191 -11.05 10.14 -6.04
CA GLU A 191 -11.88 10.37 -4.85
C GLU A 191 -13.35 10.11 -5.19
N ALA A 192 -14.01 9.25 -4.40
CA ALA A 192 -15.44 9.06 -4.52
C ALA A 192 -16.12 10.33 -3.98
N ASP A 193 -16.82 11.07 -4.85
CA ASP A 193 -17.72 12.13 -4.42
C ASP A 193 -18.75 11.53 -3.45
N ARG A 194 -18.70 11.93 -2.18
CA ARG A 194 -19.67 11.55 -1.15
C ARG A 194 -20.72 12.65 -0.95
N GLU A 195 -21.14 13.29 -2.03
CA GLU A 195 -22.36 14.10 -2.03
C GLU A 195 -23.45 13.33 -2.78
N GLY A 196 -24.06 12.39 -2.07
CA GLY A 196 -25.15 11.57 -2.58
C GLY A 196 -25.83 10.83 -1.43
N GLU A 197 -27.10 11.14 -1.24
CA GLU A 197 -28.03 10.74 -0.19
C GLU A 197 -27.77 9.38 0.49
N GLY A 198 -27.82 9.41 1.83
CA GLY A 198 -27.70 8.25 2.68
C GLY A 198 -28.76 7.19 2.37
N THR A 199 -28.30 6.04 1.86
CA THR A 199 -29.05 4.79 2.03
C THR A 199 -28.60 4.16 3.35
N PRO A 200 -29.49 3.99 4.35
CA PRO A 200 -29.13 3.33 5.59
C PRO A 200 -28.91 1.83 5.30
N GLY A 201 -27.70 1.32 5.56
CA GLY A 201 -27.46 -0.13 5.51
C GLY A 201 -26.11 -0.61 5.00
N ARG A 202 -25.23 0.26 4.48
CA ARG A 202 -23.89 -0.16 4.01
C ARG A 202 -22.77 0.71 4.59
N ARG A 203 -22.42 0.45 5.85
CA ARG A 203 -21.14 0.89 6.44
C ARG A 203 -20.09 -0.20 6.18
N ASP A 204 -19.71 -0.39 4.91
CA ASP A 204 -18.45 -1.07 4.62
C ASP A 204 -17.34 -0.05 4.86
N GLY A 205 -16.55 -0.28 5.90
CA GLY A 205 -15.48 0.60 6.37
C GLY A 205 -14.32 0.75 5.38
N ALA A 206 -13.54 1.81 5.62
CA ALA A 206 -12.39 2.34 4.89
C ALA A 206 -12.74 3.06 3.57
N GLY A 207 -12.65 4.39 3.61
CA GLY A 207 -12.83 5.29 2.48
C GLY A 207 -11.48 5.63 1.86
N GLY A 208 -10.88 4.70 1.11
CA GLY A 208 -9.65 4.95 0.36
C GLY A 208 -9.86 4.72 -1.13
N ALA A 209 -9.64 5.74 -1.97
CA ALA A 209 -9.58 5.58 -3.42
C ALA A 209 -8.54 4.51 -3.79
N SER A 210 -8.88 3.58 -4.69
CA SER A 210 -7.92 2.62 -5.21
C SER A 210 -6.90 3.32 -6.11
N MET A 211 -5.66 2.87 -6.09
CA MET A 211 -4.63 3.33 -7.02
C MET A 211 -4.76 2.56 -8.34
N PRO A 212 -4.60 3.21 -9.49
CA PRO A 212 -4.59 2.55 -10.79
C PRO A 212 -3.26 1.82 -11.06
N VAL A 213 -2.72 1.17 -10.02
CA VAL A 213 -1.50 0.37 -10.05
C VAL A 213 -1.90 -1.09 -9.92
N GLN A 214 -1.41 -1.95 -10.80
CA GLN A 214 -1.71 -3.37 -10.81
C GLN A 214 -0.39 -4.12 -10.77
N PHE A 215 -0.12 -4.80 -9.66
CA PHE A 215 1.01 -5.70 -9.51
C PHE A 215 0.53 -7.12 -9.78
N VAL A 216 1.00 -7.76 -10.84
CA VAL A 216 0.50 -9.05 -11.30
C VAL A 216 1.60 -10.11 -11.23
N VAL A 217 1.23 -11.28 -10.73
CA VAL A 217 2.11 -12.46 -10.65
C VAL A 217 1.45 -13.62 -11.40
N SER A 218 2.17 -14.22 -12.33
CA SER A 218 1.84 -15.48 -13.00
C SER A 218 3.09 -16.35 -13.16
N ASP A 219 2.93 -17.57 -13.67
CA ASP A 219 4.01 -18.47 -14.04
C ASP A 219 4.86 -17.91 -15.18
N ALA A 220 4.23 -17.15 -16.08
CA ALA A 220 4.92 -16.43 -17.15
C ALA A 220 5.85 -15.33 -16.61
N GLY A 221 5.51 -14.74 -15.46
CA GLY A 221 6.38 -13.77 -14.77
C GLY A 221 5.63 -12.75 -13.94
N THR A 222 6.38 -11.79 -13.39
CA THR A 222 5.83 -10.69 -12.59
C THR A 222 5.96 -9.37 -13.33
N HIS A 223 4.89 -8.57 -13.31
CA HIS A 223 4.87 -7.25 -13.90
C HIS A 223 3.98 -6.28 -13.11
N LEU A 224 4.22 -4.98 -13.26
CA LEU A 224 3.40 -3.90 -12.73
C LEU A 224 2.93 -3.03 -13.89
N VAL A 225 1.64 -2.68 -13.93
CA VAL A 225 1.08 -1.66 -14.82
C VAL A 225 0.51 -0.52 -13.99
N PHE A 226 0.85 0.71 -14.35
CA PHE A 226 0.28 1.93 -13.80
C PHE A 226 -0.47 2.65 -14.91
N TYR A 227 -1.78 2.77 -14.76
CA TYR A 227 -2.60 3.64 -15.60
C TYR A 227 -2.51 5.05 -15.04
N ASP A 228 -1.80 5.93 -15.75
CA ASP A 228 -1.54 7.28 -15.29
C ASP A 228 -2.69 8.20 -15.68
N CYS A 229 -3.82 7.95 -15.03
CA CYS A 229 -5.08 8.66 -15.21
C CYS A 229 -5.33 9.64 -14.06
N THR A 230 -5.57 10.91 -14.40
CA THR A 230 -5.85 11.99 -13.44
C THR A 230 -7.34 12.14 -13.14
N GLY A 231 -8.22 11.63 -14.01
CA GLY A 231 -9.67 11.69 -13.86
C GLY A 231 -10.25 10.63 -12.92
N SER A 232 -11.50 10.83 -12.51
CA SER A 232 -12.31 9.81 -11.85
C SER A 232 -12.55 8.62 -12.78
N GLY A 233 -12.86 7.47 -12.20
CA GLY A 233 -13.16 6.29 -12.98
C GLY A 233 -13.34 5.03 -12.14
N ARG A 234 -13.18 3.89 -12.79
CA ARG A 234 -13.28 2.58 -12.13
C ARG A 234 -12.38 1.55 -12.79
N MET A 235 -11.90 0.63 -11.98
CA MET A 235 -11.10 -0.50 -12.39
C MET A 235 -11.83 -1.79 -12.00
N THR A 236 -12.21 -2.59 -12.97
CA THR A 236 -12.76 -3.92 -12.73
C THR A 236 -11.67 -4.95 -12.92
N VAL A 237 -11.50 -5.84 -11.95
CA VAL A 237 -10.50 -6.92 -11.98
C VAL A 237 -11.23 -8.26 -11.93
N ARG A 238 -10.77 -9.22 -12.72
CA ARG A 238 -11.29 -10.59 -12.77
C ARG A 238 -10.13 -11.55 -12.88
N GLU A 239 -10.03 -12.50 -11.96
CA GLU A 239 -9.02 -13.54 -12.02
C GLU A 239 -9.37 -14.58 -13.07
N GLY A 240 -8.33 -15.15 -13.67
CA GLY A 240 -8.45 -16.27 -14.57
C GLY A 240 -8.62 -17.58 -13.82
N GLU A 241 -8.93 -18.62 -14.57
CA GLU A 241 -9.16 -19.96 -14.05
C GLU A 241 -8.66 -20.96 -15.06
N GLU A 242 -7.76 -21.84 -14.64
CA GLU A 242 -7.26 -22.90 -15.51
C GLU A 242 -8.29 -24.01 -15.63
N GLY A 243 -8.40 -24.58 -16.82
CA GLY A 243 -9.26 -25.72 -17.05
C GLY A 243 -8.75 -26.95 -16.29
N ALA A 244 -9.66 -27.71 -15.67
CA ALA A 244 -9.32 -29.02 -15.13
C ALA A 244 -9.15 -30.02 -16.29
N GLY A 245 -7.94 -30.56 -16.47
CA GLY A 245 -7.67 -31.60 -17.47
C GLY A 245 -7.83 -31.10 -18.91
N SER A 246 -8.92 -31.49 -19.59
CA SER A 246 -9.21 -31.10 -20.97
C SER A 246 -10.05 -29.82 -21.12
N GLY A 247 -10.39 -29.16 -19.99
CA GLY A 247 -11.11 -27.90 -20.02
C GLY A 247 -10.28 -26.75 -20.61
N HIS A 248 -10.93 -25.76 -21.21
CA HIS A 248 -10.24 -24.57 -21.69
C HIS A 248 -9.93 -23.60 -20.55
N ASP A 249 -8.73 -23.04 -20.57
CA ASP A 249 -8.33 -21.97 -19.68
C ASP A 249 -9.19 -20.72 -19.91
N ARG A 250 -9.71 -20.16 -18.82
CA ARG A 250 -10.37 -18.86 -18.81
C ARG A 250 -9.33 -17.79 -18.45
N PRO A 251 -9.00 -16.87 -19.37
CA PRO A 251 -8.03 -15.82 -19.08
C PRO A 251 -8.55 -14.88 -17.98
N GLY A 252 -7.61 -14.37 -17.18
CA GLY A 252 -7.88 -13.24 -16.30
C GLY A 252 -8.00 -11.94 -17.10
N GLY A 253 -8.49 -10.88 -16.47
CA GLY A 253 -8.63 -9.60 -17.12
C GLY A 253 -8.80 -8.43 -16.18
N SER A 254 -8.46 -7.25 -16.68
CA SER A 254 -8.79 -5.98 -16.04
C SER A 254 -9.41 -5.03 -17.05
N GLU A 255 -10.43 -4.27 -16.64
CA GLU A 255 -11.00 -3.16 -17.39
C GLU A 255 -10.83 -1.87 -16.60
N VAL A 256 -10.14 -0.89 -17.18
CA VAL A 256 -10.01 0.46 -16.60
C VAL A 256 -10.87 1.41 -17.42
N ARG A 257 -11.81 2.07 -16.74
CA ARG A 257 -12.63 3.15 -17.29
C ARG A 257 -12.19 4.47 -16.68
N MET A 258 -11.97 5.46 -17.54
CA MET A 258 -11.56 6.81 -17.15
C MET A 258 -12.56 7.82 -17.70
N ASP A 259 -13.03 8.70 -16.83
CA ASP A 259 -14.01 9.73 -17.18
C ASP A 259 -13.35 11.00 -17.76
N GLY A 260 -12.02 11.04 -17.83
CA GLY A 260 -11.25 12.08 -18.49
C GLY A 260 -9.74 11.87 -18.43
N GLY A 261 -9.00 12.69 -19.19
CA GLY A 261 -7.55 12.64 -19.31
C GLY A 261 -7.05 11.72 -20.43
N PRO A 262 -5.75 11.79 -20.79
CA PRO A 262 -5.19 10.92 -21.82
C PRO A 262 -5.08 9.47 -21.34
N LEU A 263 -5.35 8.51 -22.22
CA LEU A 263 -5.02 7.11 -21.96
C LEU A 263 -3.51 6.89 -22.14
N ARG A 264 -2.81 6.78 -21.01
CA ARG A 264 -1.39 6.47 -20.96
C ARG A 264 -1.07 5.51 -19.82
N CYS A 265 -0.07 4.66 -20.07
CA CYS A 265 0.29 3.60 -19.15
C CYS A 265 1.80 3.45 -19.06
N TRP A 266 2.24 3.00 -17.89
CA TRP A 266 3.61 2.56 -17.64
C TRP A 266 3.60 1.09 -17.22
N ALA A 267 4.54 0.30 -17.74
CA ALA A 267 4.76 -1.08 -17.31
C ALA A 267 6.21 -1.35 -16.95
N VAL A 268 6.40 -2.22 -15.96
CA VAL A 268 7.72 -2.74 -15.54
C VAL A 268 7.58 -4.24 -15.29
N ALA A 269 8.51 -5.05 -15.77
CA ALA A 269 8.54 -6.50 -15.51
C ALA A 269 9.88 -6.99 -14.97
N GLY A 270 9.86 -8.18 -14.36
CA GLY A 270 11.04 -8.85 -13.81
C GLY A 270 10.72 -9.59 -12.51
N THR A 271 11.72 -9.80 -11.66
CA THR A 271 11.48 -10.29 -10.29
C THR A 271 10.71 -9.24 -9.48
N PRO A 272 9.96 -9.62 -8.42
CA PRO A 272 9.20 -8.67 -7.62
C PRO A 272 10.02 -7.47 -7.12
N ALA A 273 11.25 -7.72 -6.64
CA ALA A 273 12.19 -6.68 -6.24
C ALA A 273 12.61 -5.75 -7.39
N ARG A 274 12.83 -6.30 -8.60
CA ARG A 274 13.19 -5.51 -9.79
C ARG A 274 12.02 -4.66 -10.28
N VAL A 275 10.80 -5.19 -10.22
CA VAL A 275 9.57 -4.46 -10.56
C VAL A 275 9.42 -3.24 -9.66
N LEU A 276 9.52 -3.40 -8.34
CA LEU A 276 9.43 -2.26 -7.42
C LEU A 276 10.62 -1.31 -7.52
N ARG A 277 11.82 -1.79 -7.86
CA ARG A 277 12.96 -0.91 -8.14
C ARG A 277 12.74 -0.06 -9.39
N GLY A 278 12.22 -0.64 -10.47
CA GLY A 278 11.85 0.10 -11.68
C GLY A 278 10.73 1.09 -11.41
N TRP A 279 9.68 0.67 -10.68
CA TRP A 279 8.64 1.57 -10.21
C TRP A 279 9.19 2.70 -9.33
N THR A 280 10.20 2.40 -8.52
CA THR A 280 10.89 3.38 -7.66
C THR A 280 11.65 4.43 -8.46
N ALA A 281 12.36 3.99 -9.50
CA ALA A 281 13.05 4.87 -10.44
C ALA A 281 12.07 5.76 -11.22
N LEU A 282 10.90 5.24 -11.61
CA LEU A 282 9.87 6.00 -12.32
C LEU A 282 9.21 7.07 -11.45
N THR A 283 8.69 6.69 -10.28
CA THR A 283 7.85 7.58 -9.46
C THR A 283 8.56 8.23 -8.27
N GLY A 284 9.90 8.09 -8.20
CA GLY A 284 10.81 8.69 -7.21
C GLY A 284 10.91 7.95 -5.88
N ALA A 285 12.03 8.01 -5.18
CA ALA A 285 12.26 7.22 -3.96
C ALA A 285 11.37 7.61 -2.76
N PRO A 286 10.89 6.63 -1.96
CA PRO A 286 10.16 6.90 -0.70
C PRO A 286 10.92 7.85 0.24
N ALA A 287 10.24 8.80 0.86
CA ALA A 287 10.83 9.67 1.88
C ALA A 287 11.21 8.86 3.12
N LEU A 288 12.42 9.02 3.63
CA LEU A 288 12.84 8.30 4.82
C LEU A 288 12.05 8.81 6.04
N PRO A 289 11.36 7.95 6.81
CA PRO A 289 10.76 8.35 8.07
C PRO A 289 11.86 8.72 9.07
N PRO A 290 11.64 9.72 9.93
CA PRO A 290 12.51 9.93 11.08
C PRO A 290 12.42 8.70 12.01
N ALA A 291 13.51 8.41 12.74
CA ALA A 291 13.59 7.19 13.55
C ALA A 291 12.45 7.06 14.57
N TRP A 292 12.02 8.18 15.18
CA TRP A 292 10.91 8.21 16.13
C TRP A 292 9.57 7.76 15.51
N ALA A 293 9.38 7.93 14.20
CA ALA A 293 8.15 7.51 13.51
C ALA A 293 8.06 5.98 13.35
N LEU A 294 9.15 5.27 13.64
CA LEU A 294 9.15 3.81 13.63
C LEU A 294 8.87 3.22 15.02
N GLY A 295 8.83 4.01 16.09
CA GLY A 295 8.42 3.53 17.42
C GLY A 295 6.89 3.55 17.62
N PRO A 296 6.39 3.14 18.81
CA PRO A 296 4.98 3.22 19.17
C PRO A 296 4.47 4.66 19.22
N GLN A 297 3.29 4.89 18.63
CA GLN A 297 2.68 6.22 18.54
C GLN A 297 1.25 6.18 19.08
N LEU A 298 0.83 7.26 19.72
CA LEU A 298 -0.54 7.46 20.20
C LEU A 298 -1.18 8.63 19.48
N ALA A 299 -2.37 8.44 18.92
CA ALA A 299 -3.19 9.49 18.35
C ALA A 299 -4.44 9.69 19.21
N VAL A 300 -4.61 10.91 19.71
CA VAL A 300 -5.73 11.27 20.59
C VAL A 300 -6.64 12.22 19.84
N ALA A 301 -7.91 11.86 19.73
CA ALA A 301 -8.94 12.72 19.15
C ALA A 301 -9.60 13.58 20.22
N GLY A 302 -10.03 14.79 19.85
CA GLY A 302 -10.89 15.68 20.66
C GLY A 302 -10.13 16.78 21.42
N PRO A 303 -10.82 17.54 22.29
CA PRO A 303 -10.22 18.63 23.05
C PRO A 303 -9.23 18.06 24.08
N VAL A 304 -7.97 18.45 23.97
CA VAL A 304 -6.88 18.01 24.86
C VAL A 304 -6.05 19.24 25.22
N ASP A 305 -5.96 19.55 26.52
CA ASP A 305 -5.13 20.63 27.04
C ASP A 305 -3.72 20.13 27.46
N ALA A 306 -2.85 21.05 27.86
CA ALA A 306 -1.47 20.70 28.23
C ALA A 306 -1.39 19.82 29.50
N ARG A 307 -2.36 19.91 30.41
CA ARG A 307 -2.40 19.07 31.62
C ARG A 307 -2.76 17.63 31.27
N GLU A 308 -3.71 17.45 30.37
CA GLU A 308 -4.11 16.15 29.84
C GLU A 308 -2.96 15.48 29.10
N VAL A 309 -2.27 16.22 28.22
CA VAL A 309 -1.09 15.72 27.51
C VAL A 309 -0.03 15.19 28.49
N ARG A 310 0.32 15.98 29.53
CA ARG A 310 1.28 15.55 30.54
C ARG A 310 0.81 14.30 31.29
N ARG A 311 -0.48 14.22 31.65
CA ARG A 311 -1.06 13.06 32.33
C ARG A 311 -1.00 11.80 31.49
N ILE A 312 -1.27 11.91 30.18
CA ILE A 312 -1.18 10.79 29.23
C ILE A 312 0.26 10.29 29.16
N VAL A 313 1.23 11.18 28.94
CA VAL A 313 2.65 10.80 28.81
C VAL A 313 3.20 10.21 30.10
N ALA A 314 2.89 10.82 31.26
CA ALA A 314 3.26 10.29 32.57
C ALA A 314 2.64 8.90 32.78
N GLY A 315 1.35 8.73 32.48
CA GLY A 315 0.68 7.44 32.62
C GLY A 315 1.24 6.33 31.72
N HIS A 316 1.78 6.65 30.55
CA HIS A 316 2.52 5.68 29.73
C HIS A 316 3.84 5.28 30.40
N ARG A 317 4.59 6.26 30.90
CA ARG A 317 5.85 6.02 31.62
C ARG A 317 5.65 5.17 32.87
N ASP A 318 4.70 5.53 33.72
CA ASP A 318 4.43 4.85 34.99
C ASP A 318 4.04 3.38 34.79
N ARG A 319 3.45 3.07 33.63
CA ARG A 319 3.05 1.70 33.26
C ARG A 319 4.10 0.96 32.42
N GLY A 320 5.25 1.57 32.16
CA GLY A 320 6.31 1.00 31.31
C GLY A 320 5.92 0.83 29.84
N MET A 321 4.94 1.59 29.35
CA MET A 321 4.49 1.55 27.96
C MET A 321 5.31 2.53 27.11
N PRO A 322 6.21 2.05 26.22
CA PRO A 322 7.01 2.93 25.38
C PRO A 322 6.12 3.80 24.48
N LEU A 323 6.51 5.06 24.31
CA LEU A 323 5.83 6.04 23.48
C LEU A 323 6.88 6.91 22.79
N SER A 324 6.87 6.96 21.47
CA SER A 324 7.79 7.78 20.67
C SER A 324 7.15 9.05 20.14
N ALA A 325 5.83 9.04 19.88
CA ALA A 325 5.11 10.22 19.43
C ALA A 325 3.65 10.25 19.90
N LEU A 326 3.17 11.46 20.21
CA LEU A 326 1.79 11.78 20.54
C LEU A 326 1.21 12.70 19.46
N HIS A 327 0.10 12.29 18.85
CA HIS A 327 -0.61 13.02 17.81
C HIS A 327 -1.91 13.61 18.36
N LEU A 328 -2.09 14.93 18.28
CA LEU A 328 -3.33 15.63 18.63
C LEU A 328 -4.21 15.84 17.40
N VAL A 329 -5.31 15.09 17.30
CA VAL A 329 -6.27 15.14 16.19
C VAL A 329 -7.44 16.06 16.57
N GLY A 330 -7.60 17.18 15.86
CA GLY A 330 -8.75 18.08 16.08
C GLY A 330 -10.10 17.46 15.67
N GLU A 331 -11.15 17.73 16.44
CA GLU A 331 -12.54 17.47 16.02
C GLU A 331 -12.98 18.51 14.98
N ARG A 332 -13.57 18.07 13.87
CA ARG A 332 -14.33 18.97 12.97
C ARG A 332 -15.82 18.73 13.20
N GLY A 333 -16.49 19.72 13.79
CA GLY A 333 -17.92 20.00 13.57
C GLY A 333 -18.86 19.71 14.74
N GLY A 334 -19.22 20.78 15.46
CA GLY A 334 -20.55 20.97 16.06
C GLY A 334 -20.79 20.38 17.45
N LEU A 335 -20.70 21.22 18.48
CA LEU A 335 -21.77 21.51 19.46
C LEU A 335 -21.30 22.69 20.33
N GLY A 336 -22.13 23.73 20.40
CA GLY A 336 -21.85 24.98 21.13
C GLY A 336 -21.79 24.77 22.64
N GLY A 337 -20.62 24.41 23.14
CA GLY A 337 -20.26 24.46 24.55
C GLY A 337 -18.84 25.01 24.66
N MET A 338 -18.60 25.82 25.70
CA MET A 338 -17.29 26.39 26.02
C MET A 338 -16.34 25.25 26.44
N VAL A 339 -15.66 24.65 25.47
CA VAL A 339 -14.68 23.59 25.67
C VAL A 339 -13.31 24.16 25.32
N PRO A 340 -12.27 23.97 26.16
CA PRO A 340 -10.93 24.50 25.86
C PRO A 340 -10.45 24.02 24.49
N GLY A 341 -9.98 24.96 23.67
CA GLY A 341 -9.24 24.65 22.45
C GLY A 341 -7.89 24.00 22.76
N PRO A 342 -7.09 23.64 21.73
CA PRO A 342 -5.70 23.28 21.95
C PRO A 342 -4.97 24.35 22.80
N PRO A 343 -3.90 24.00 23.54
CA PRO A 343 -3.09 24.99 24.25
C PRO A 343 -2.70 26.12 23.31
N ASP A 344 -2.50 27.32 23.85
CA ASP A 344 -2.09 28.44 23.00
C ASP A 344 -0.72 28.15 22.32
N GLY A 345 -0.40 28.92 21.28
CA GLY A 345 0.79 28.65 20.46
C GLY A 345 2.10 28.64 21.24
N VAL A 346 2.20 29.41 22.34
CA VAL A 346 3.40 29.49 23.18
C VAL A 346 3.48 28.29 24.12
N GLU A 347 2.36 27.92 24.75
CA GLU A 347 2.26 26.75 25.62
C GLU A 347 2.51 25.45 24.83
N LEU A 348 2.02 25.34 23.59
CA LEU A 348 2.28 24.19 22.71
C LEU A 348 3.78 23.97 22.43
N VAL A 349 4.53 25.05 22.21
CA VAL A 349 5.97 24.98 21.89
C VAL A 349 6.78 24.58 23.12
N SER A 350 6.43 25.17 24.28
CA SER A 350 7.02 24.79 25.57
C SER A 350 6.74 23.32 25.89
N LEU A 351 5.49 22.89 25.74
CA LEU A 351 5.07 21.50 25.95
C LEU A 351 5.78 20.54 24.99
N ALA A 352 5.87 20.86 23.70
CA ALA A 352 6.59 20.03 22.73
C ALA A 352 8.07 19.88 23.10
N SER A 353 8.71 20.95 23.57
CA SER A 353 10.11 20.93 24.03
C SER A 353 10.29 20.08 25.30
N GLU A 354 9.36 20.21 26.25
CA GLU A 354 9.30 19.42 27.49
C GLU A 354 9.19 17.92 27.19
N LEU A 355 8.29 17.54 26.28
CA LEU A 355 8.10 16.14 25.87
C LEU A 355 9.29 15.61 25.06
N ARG A 356 9.91 16.44 24.22
CA ARG A 356 11.11 16.10 23.46
C ARG A 356 12.28 15.73 24.38
N ALA A 357 12.45 16.43 25.49
CA ALA A 357 13.45 16.08 26.51
C ALA A 357 13.19 14.71 27.16
N GLN A 358 11.93 14.26 27.15
CA GLN A 358 11.49 12.95 27.63
C GLN A 358 11.50 11.87 26.54
N GLY A 359 11.97 12.20 25.32
CA GLY A 359 12.00 11.27 24.18
C GLY A 359 10.69 11.13 23.41
N VAL A 360 9.68 11.96 23.69
CA VAL A 360 8.36 11.92 23.04
C VAL A 360 8.21 13.10 22.08
N ARG A 361 7.83 12.84 20.83
CA ARG A 361 7.49 13.88 19.85
C ARG A 361 6.03 14.28 19.95
N LEU A 362 5.74 15.58 20.05
CA LEU A 362 4.37 16.10 19.99
C LEU A 362 4.05 16.51 18.56
N LEU A 363 2.99 15.95 18.00
CA LEU A 363 2.54 16.23 16.64
C LEU A 363 1.13 16.79 16.68
N VAL A 364 0.92 17.93 16.04
CA VAL A 364 -0.39 18.56 15.95
C VAL A 364 -0.87 18.50 14.50
N ALA A 365 -2.14 18.13 14.31
CA ALA A 365 -2.76 18.11 13.00
C ALA A 365 -3.03 19.55 12.53
N GLY A 366 -2.40 19.95 11.42
CA GLY A 366 -2.71 21.16 10.69
C GLY A 366 -3.45 20.88 9.39
N SER A 367 -4.10 21.91 8.83
CA SER A 367 -4.49 21.92 7.42
C SER A 367 -3.24 22.05 6.55
N ALA A 368 -3.20 21.32 5.43
CA ALA A 368 -2.17 21.55 4.43
C ALA A 368 -2.22 23.02 3.95
N PRO A 369 -1.09 23.75 3.89
CA PRO A 369 -1.08 25.05 3.24
C PRO A 369 -1.35 24.86 1.74
N PRO A 370 -1.94 25.87 1.05
CA PRO A 370 -1.98 25.86 -0.40
C PRO A 370 -0.53 25.75 -0.94
N PRO A 371 -0.31 25.07 -2.08
CA PRO A 371 1.01 25.04 -2.69
C PRO A 371 1.52 26.47 -2.89
N SER A 372 2.75 26.74 -2.44
CA SER A 372 3.38 28.06 -2.52
C SER A 372 3.58 28.49 -3.98
N PRO A 373 3.36 29.77 -4.34
CA PRO A 373 3.50 30.26 -5.72
C PRO A 373 4.93 30.22 -6.28
N GLU A 374 5.94 30.11 -5.41
CA GLU A 374 7.34 30.18 -5.82
C GLU A 374 8.00 28.80 -5.73
N GLY A 375 8.21 28.18 -6.89
CA GLY A 375 8.97 26.94 -7.00
C GLY A 375 8.67 26.05 -8.21
N HIS A 376 8.56 26.66 -9.40
CA HIS A 376 8.48 26.03 -10.74
C HIS A 376 7.11 25.43 -11.14
N THR A 377 6.21 26.34 -11.52
CA THR A 377 5.12 26.08 -12.47
C THR A 377 5.48 26.61 -13.87
N ALA A 378 5.34 25.75 -14.88
CA ALA A 378 4.87 26.04 -16.24
C ALA A 378 4.89 24.68 -17.00
N ALA A 379 3.83 24.13 -17.61
CA ALA A 379 2.46 24.55 -17.90
C ALA A 379 1.62 23.26 -18.00
N GLY A 380 0.31 23.18 -17.77
CA GLY A 380 -0.74 24.15 -17.51
C GLY A 380 -2.06 23.37 -17.59
N ALA A 381 -2.66 23.10 -16.44
CA ALA A 381 -4.08 22.77 -16.20
C ALA A 381 -4.19 22.41 -14.71
N ASP A 382 -4.71 23.36 -13.94
CA ASP A 382 -5.04 23.24 -12.53
C ASP A 382 -6.23 22.28 -12.35
N PRO A 383 -6.10 21.13 -11.66
CA PRO A 383 -7.25 20.32 -11.33
C PRO A 383 -7.79 20.72 -9.94
N GLY A 384 -8.29 21.95 -9.81
CA GLY A 384 -9.26 22.40 -8.80
C GLY A 384 -8.98 22.16 -7.31
N PRO A 385 -9.81 22.73 -6.42
CA PRO A 385 -9.64 22.61 -4.98
C PRO A 385 -9.98 21.17 -4.53
N VAL A 386 -8.96 20.42 -4.14
CA VAL A 386 -9.08 19.07 -3.58
C VAL A 386 -9.83 19.12 -2.25
N ALA A 387 -11.11 18.75 -2.26
CA ALA A 387 -11.95 18.58 -1.07
C ALA A 387 -11.65 17.26 -0.31
N GLY A 388 -10.38 16.93 -0.14
CA GLY A 388 -9.91 15.77 0.64
C GLY A 388 -9.43 16.18 2.03
N ARG A 389 -9.72 15.39 3.07
CA ARG A 389 -9.26 15.62 4.47
C ARG A 389 -7.76 15.36 4.62
N SER A 390 -6.93 16.21 4.04
CA SER A 390 -5.48 16.20 4.21
C SER A 390 -5.11 16.77 5.58
N LEU A 391 -4.74 15.89 6.51
CA LEU A 391 -4.14 16.28 7.79
C LEU A 391 -2.62 16.21 7.67
N VAL A 392 -1.95 17.33 7.93
CA VAL A 392 -0.49 17.41 7.97
C VAL A 392 -0.06 17.49 9.42
N TRP A 393 0.77 16.54 9.86
CA TRP A 393 1.34 16.55 11.19
C TRP A 393 2.61 17.39 11.21
N ARG A 394 2.74 18.28 12.20
CA ARG A 394 3.94 19.08 12.44
C ARG A 394 4.32 19.05 13.92
N ASP A 395 5.61 19.06 14.20
CA ASP A 395 6.14 19.28 15.55
C ASP A 395 6.24 20.79 15.81
N PRO A 396 5.51 21.34 16.80
CA PRO A 396 5.55 22.77 17.12
C PRO A 396 6.95 23.28 17.50
N ALA A 397 7.77 22.47 18.20
CA ALA A 397 9.10 22.88 18.64
C ALA A 397 10.09 23.07 17.47
N GLU A 398 9.95 22.26 16.42
CA GLU A 398 10.74 22.41 15.19
C GLU A 398 10.19 23.50 14.26
N THR A 399 8.88 23.75 14.31
CA THR A 399 8.21 24.78 13.50
C THR A 399 8.63 26.20 13.90
N VAL A 400 8.91 26.45 15.18
CA VAL A 400 9.39 27.76 15.67
C VAL A 400 10.89 27.97 15.38
N SER A 401 11.65 26.89 15.21
CA SER A 401 13.11 26.95 15.01
C SER A 401 13.56 26.96 13.53
N SER A 402 12.66 27.09 12.55
CA SER A 402 13.02 26.97 11.12
C SER A 402 12.23 27.94 10.20
N VAL A 403 12.87 28.96 9.62
CA VAL A 403 13.36 28.89 8.22
C VAL A 403 13.67 27.43 7.88
N PRO A 404 13.00 26.77 6.92
CA PRO A 404 13.22 25.35 6.66
C PRO A 404 14.70 25.10 6.43
N GLY A 405 15.38 24.61 7.46
CA GLY A 405 16.78 24.26 7.37
C GLY A 405 16.88 23.10 6.38
N PRO A 406 17.94 23.02 5.56
CA PRO A 406 18.08 21.98 4.54
C PRO A 406 18.26 20.55 5.09
N ARG A 407 17.92 20.28 6.36
CA ARG A 407 18.52 19.18 7.14
C ARG A 407 17.56 18.18 7.79
N GLU A 408 16.26 18.43 7.91
CA GLU A 408 15.28 17.38 8.29
C GLU A 408 14.06 17.43 7.35
N ARG A 409 13.76 16.32 6.67
CA ARG A 409 12.73 16.27 5.64
C ARG A 409 11.35 16.08 6.29
N PRO A 410 10.32 16.86 5.91
CA PRO A 410 8.98 16.67 6.45
C PRO A 410 8.42 15.29 6.04
N PHE A 411 7.98 14.50 7.02
CA PHE A 411 7.35 13.19 6.82
C PHE A 411 5.84 13.30 7.04
N HIS A 412 5.06 13.13 5.98
CA HIS A 412 3.60 13.33 6.03
C HIS A 412 2.84 11.98 6.02
N LEU A 413 1.90 11.80 6.95
CA LEU A 413 0.91 10.71 6.89
C LEU A 413 -0.41 11.23 6.31
N ARG A 414 -0.81 10.72 5.16
CA ARG A 414 -2.01 11.20 4.42
C ARG A 414 -3.04 10.12 4.15
N THR A 415 -4.28 10.54 3.94
CA THR A 415 -5.36 9.77 3.30
C THR A 415 -6.30 10.74 2.57
N PRO A 416 -6.75 10.44 1.33
CA PRO A 416 -6.36 9.29 0.52
C PRO A 416 -4.91 9.40 0.00
N VAL A 417 -4.35 8.29 -0.50
CA VAL A 417 -2.97 8.21 -1.02
C VAL A 417 -3.01 7.89 -2.51
N ARG A 418 -2.24 8.63 -3.32
CA ARG A 418 -2.11 8.44 -4.78
C ARG A 418 -0.72 7.94 -5.16
N ALA A 419 -0.56 7.43 -6.39
CA ALA A 419 0.76 7.09 -6.92
C ALA A 419 1.73 8.29 -6.81
N GLY A 420 2.99 8.01 -6.48
CA GLY A 420 4.01 9.06 -6.27
C GLY A 420 3.96 9.75 -4.90
N ALA A 421 2.90 9.57 -4.09
CA ALA A 421 2.79 10.18 -2.75
C ALA A 421 3.91 9.78 -1.78
N ARG A 422 4.52 8.60 -2.00
CA ARG A 422 5.65 8.08 -1.21
C ARG A 422 6.84 9.04 -1.12
N ARG A 423 7.01 9.93 -2.11
CA ARG A 423 8.07 10.97 -2.13
C ARG A 423 7.96 11.95 -0.96
N TYR A 424 6.79 11.99 -0.31
CA TYR A 424 6.44 12.97 0.70
C TYR A 424 6.05 12.32 2.05
N GLY A 425 6.07 10.98 2.15
CA GLY A 425 5.77 10.28 3.41
C GLY A 425 4.96 8.99 3.21
N GLY A 426 4.07 8.72 4.17
CA GLY A 426 3.31 7.47 4.30
C GLY A 426 1.79 7.64 4.19
N ALA A 427 1.09 6.52 4.38
CA ALA A 427 -0.36 6.40 4.35
C ALA A 427 -0.90 6.07 5.74
N ARG A 428 -2.09 6.62 6.06
CA ARG A 428 -2.92 6.18 7.19
C ARG A 428 -4.23 5.58 6.70
N SER A 429 -4.81 4.62 7.42
CA SER A 429 -6.22 4.28 7.24
C SER A 429 -7.13 5.31 7.92
N ASP A 430 -8.33 5.49 7.39
CA ASP A 430 -9.46 6.16 8.04
C ASP A 430 -10.41 5.13 8.63
N GLY A 431 -9.92 4.40 9.64
CA GLY A 431 -10.66 3.34 10.34
C GLY A 431 -10.52 1.97 9.65
N ALA A 432 -10.13 0.96 10.41
CA ALA A 432 -10.23 -0.43 9.97
C ALA A 432 -11.69 -0.90 10.09
N ALA A 433 -12.06 -1.93 9.32
CA ALA A 433 -13.30 -2.65 9.60
C ALA A 433 -13.32 -3.12 11.07
N GLU A 434 -14.49 -3.16 11.71
CA GLU A 434 -14.57 -3.57 13.11
C GLU A 434 -14.29 -5.08 13.30
N GLY A 435 -13.96 -5.48 14.52
CA GLY A 435 -13.80 -6.89 14.87
C GLY A 435 -12.54 -7.56 14.28
N TRP A 436 -12.61 -8.88 14.14
CA TRP A 436 -11.59 -9.74 13.53
C TRP A 436 -11.36 -9.52 12.02
N PRO A 437 -12.40 -9.26 11.19
CA PRO A 437 -12.21 -8.88 9.79
C PRO A 437 -11.33 -7.64 9.63
N GLY A 438 -11.39 -6.70 10.58
CA GLY A 438 -10.52 -5.54 10.67
C GLY A 438 -9.03 -5.85 10.63
N LEU A 439 -8.58 -6.89 11.32
CA LEU A 439 -7.17 -7.30 11.30
C LEU A 439 -6.74 -7.73 9.89
N ARG A 440 -7.58 -8.50 9.20
CA ARG A 440 -7.29 -8.97 7.85
C ARG A 440 -7.23 -7.80 6.88
N ALA A 441 -8.17 -6.87 6.99
CA ALA A 441 -8.19 -5.64 6.21
C ALA A 441 -6.94 -4.76 6.46
N ALA A 442 -6.45 -4.70 7.70
CA ALA A 442 -5.24 -3.96 8.05
C ALA A 442 -4.00 -4.55 7.34
N LEU A 443 -3.80 -5.87 7.40
CA LEU A 443 -2.69 -6.53 6.70
C LEU A 443 -2.81 -6.37 5.18
N ALA A 444 -4.03 -6.55 4.66
CA ALA A 444 -4.35 -6.40 3.25
C ALA A 444 -3.99 -5.01 2.72
N MET A 445 -4.37 -3.97 3.44
CA MET A 445 -4.03 -2.58 3.12
C MET A 445 -2.52 -2.37 3.12
N VAL A 446 -1.80 -2.86 4.14
CA VAL A 446 -0.34 -2.69 4.25
C VAL A 446 0.38 -3.34 3.08
N ILE A 447 0.03 -4.58 2.73
CA ILE A 447 0.62 -5.29 1.59
C ILE A 447 0.26 -4.58 0.28
N GLY A 448 -1.02 -4.25 0.09
CA GLY A 448 -1.51 -3.58 -1.10
C GLY A 448 -0.76 -2.27 -1.35
N LEU A 449 -0.75 -1.38 -0.36
CA LEU A 449 -0.03 -0.10 -0.42
C LEU A 449 1.48 -0.29 -0.62
N GLY A 450 2.09 -1.27 0.06
CA GLY A 450 3.51 -1.61 -0.12
C GLY A 450 3.85 -1.97 -1.56
N LEU A 451 3.01 -2.77 -2.22
CA LEU A 451 3.16 -3.14 -3.64
C LEU A 451 2.84 -2.00 -4.61
N CYS A 452 2.08 -0.99 -4.18
CA CYS A 452 1.96 0.30 -4.90
C CYS A 452 3.18 1.21 -4.71
N GLY A 453 4.18 0.79 -3.94
CA GLY A 453 5.35 1.59 -3.59
C GLY A 453 5.11 2.55 -2.43
N VAL A 454 4.09 2.37 -1.59
CA VAL A 454 3.90 3.15 -0.36
C VAL A 454 4.29 2.24 0.83
N PRO A 455 5.60 2.17 1.17
CA PRO A 455 6.08 1.20 2.17
C PRO A 455 5.70 1.56 3.60
N TYR A 456 5.30 2.80 3.87
CA TYR A 456 4.96 3.30 5.20
C TYR A 456 3.44 3.42 5.35
N ALA A 457 2.79 2.28 5.64
CA ALA A 457 1.36 2.24 5.93
C ALA A 457 1.13 2.07 7.43
N ALA A 458 0.23 2.90 8.00
CA ALA A 458 -0.22 2.86 9.38
C ALA A 458 -1.71 2.51 9.44
N PRO A 459 -2.08 1.22 9.60
CA PRO A 459 -3.43 0.90 10.07
C PRO A 459 -3.57 1.36 11.52
N ASP A 460 -4.66 2.07 11.82
CA ASP A 460 -4.96 2.46 13.19
C ASP A 460 -5.33 1.24 14.03
N ILE A 461 -4.67 1.10 15.18
CA ILE A 461 -5.03 0.16 16.25
C ILE A 461 -5.89 0.94 17.23
N ASP A 462 -7.14 0.56 17.39
CA ASP A 462 -8.00 1.24 18.34
C ASP A 462 -7.53 0.94 19.78
N ALA A 463 -7.50 1.97 20.61
CA ALA A 463 -7.24 1.81 22.04
C ALA A 463 -8.36 0.96 22.66
N PHE A 464 -8.00 0.13 23.64
CA PHE A 464 -8.95 -0.75 24.31
C PHE A 464 -10.12 0.04 24.91
N GLU A 465 -11.33 -0.45 24.64
CA GLU A 465 -12.57 -0.04 25.31
C GLU A 465 -13.21 -1.26 25.97
N GLU A 466 -13.90 -1.08 27.12
CA GLU A 466 -14.47 -2.20 27.90
C GLU A 466 -15.52 -3.03 27.14
N SER A 467 -16.10 -2.48 26.07
CA SER A 467 -17.01 -3.17 25.17
C SER A 467 -16.32 -4.13 24.19
N GLU A 468 -14.99 -4.04 24.05
CA GLU A 468 -14.20 -4.87 23.15
C GLU A 468 -13.64 -6.11 23.85
N SER A 469 -13.48 -7.20 23.09
CA SER A 469 -12.76 -8.38 23.56
C SER A 469 -11.28 -8.06 23.84
N PRO A 470 -10.74 -8.35 25.06
CA PRO A 470 -9.33 -8.17 25.36
C PRO A 470 -8.39 -8.98 24.44
N GLU A 471 -8.83 -10.17 23.99
CA GLU A 471 -8.08 -10.98 23.03
C GLU A 471 -7.93 -10.24 21.70
N LEU A 472 -9.02 -9.68 21.17
CA LEU A 472 -9.02 -8.97 19.89
C LEU A 472 -8.07 -7.77 19.93
N TYR A 473 -8.15 -6.95 20.99
CA TYR A 473 -7.24 -5.83 21.20
C TYR A 473 -5.78 -6.28 21.23
N LEU A 474 -5.48 -7.34 22.00
CA LEU A 474 -4.13 -7.88 22.10
C LEU A 474 -3.61 -8.40 20.74
N ARG A 475 -4.45 -9.11 19.96
CA ARG A 475 -4.06 -9.60 18.63
C ARG A 475 -3.79 -8.44 17.66
N ARG A 476 -4.51 -7.31 17.77
CA ARG A 476 -4.21 -6.10 16.98
C ARG A 476 -2.88 -5.48 17.36
N LEU A 477 -2.59 -5.35 18.66
CA LEU A 477 -1.29 -4.87 19.14
C LEU A 477 -0.13 -5.77 18.67
N GLN A 478 -0.31 -7.08 18.80
CA GLN A 478 0.67 -8.07 18.36
C GLN A 478 0.94 -7.98 16.85
N LEU A 479 -0.11 -7.84 16.03
CA LEU A 479 0.06 -7.60 14.59
C LEU A 479 0.79 -6.28 14.34
N GLY A 480 0.36 -5.20 14.98
CA GLY A 480 0.92 -3.85 14.87
C GLY A 480 2.43 -3.78 15.11
N ALA A 481 2.95 -4.58 16.05
CA ALA A 481 4.38 -4.69 16.35
C ALA A 481 5.22 -5.00 15.09
N TYR A 482 4.65 -5.75 14.14
CA TYR A 482 5.33 -6.23 12.93
C TYR A 482 4.93 -5.47 11.64
N LEU A 483 4.09 -4.44 11.74
CA LEU A 483 3.69 -3.60 10.59
C LEU A 483 4.60 -2.36 10.44
N PRO A 484 4.63 -1.65 9.29
CA PRO A 484 5.59 -0.57 9.07
C PRO A 484 5.54 0.56 10.10
N LEU A 485 4.33 1.00 10.47
CA LEU A 485 4.09 2.04 11.46
C LEU A 485 3.17 1.51 12.57
N PHE A 486 3.52 1.79 13.82
CA PHE A 486 2.77 1.35 15.00
C PHE A 486 1.99 2.54 15.58
N ARG A 487 0.69 2.62 15.29
CA ARG A 487 -0.14 3.75 15.73
C ARG A 487 -1.40 3.27 16.44
N ILE A 488 -1.54 3.69 17.69
CA ILE A 488 -2.73 3.48 18.52
C ILE A 488 -3.61 4.72 18.42
N ARG A 489 -4.92 4.56 18.27
CA ARG A 489 -5.92 5.63 18.23
C ARG A 489 -6.79 5.57 19.48
N ALA A 490 -6.73 6.60 20.32
CA ALA A 490 -7.56 6.76 21.50
C ALA A 490 -8.70 7.76 21.26
N GLY A 491 -9.93 7.29 21.50
CA GLY A 491 -11.13 8.12 21.61
C GLY A 491 -11.28 8.73 23.00
N GLY A 492 -12.36 9.49 23.23
CA GLY A 492 -12.48 10.34 24.41
C GLY A 492 -12.52 9.64 25.76
N ARG A 493 -13.09 8.43 25.84
CA ARG A 493 -13.11 7.61 27.07
C ARG A 493 -11.83 6.79 27.28
N ALA A 494 -11.08 6.52 26.21
CA ALA A 494 -9.85 5.71 26.23
C ALA A 494 -8.56 6.52 26.51
N ARG A 495 -8.68 7.83 26.84
CA ARG A 495 -7.54 8.74 27.03
C ARG A 495 -6.71 8.47 28.30
N GLY A 496 -7.25 7.77 29.29
CA GLY A 496 -6.58 7.48 30.59
C GLY A 496 -5.39 6.49 30.55
N GLY A 497 -4.90 6.14 29.36
CA GLY A 497 -3.97 5.04 29.11
C GLY A 497 -4.74 3.75 28.88
N GLY A 498 -4.69 3.24 27.65
CA GLY A 498 -5.46 2.10 27.13
C GLY A 498 -5.23 0.79 27.87
N GLY A 499 -5.78 0.69 29.07
CA GLY A 499 -5.70 -0.49 29.93
C GLY A 499 -6.45 -0.41 31.26
N CYS A 500 -7.18 0.67 31.58
CA CYS A 500 -8.19 0.59 32.63
C CYS A 500 -9.23 -0.46 32.21
N GLY A 501 -9.37 -1.53 33.01
CA GLY A 501 -10.23 -2.68 32.69
C GLY A 501 -9.53 -3.86 31.99
N LEU A 502 -8.28 -3.71 31.53
CA LEU A 502 -7.49 -4.85 31.06
C LEU A 502 -6.98 -5.65 32.27
N GLY A 503 -7.30 -6.94 32.33
CA GLY A 503 -6.73 -7.86 33.31
C GLY A 503 -5.19 -7.86 33.24
N GLU A 504 -4.54 -8.12 34.38
CA GLU A 504 -3.08 -8.01 34.51
C GLU A 504 -2.30 -8.88 33.51
N GLU A 505 -2.82 -10.07 33.22
CA GLU A 505 -2.25 -10.98 32.23
C GLU A 505 -2.23 -10.38 30.82
N VAL A 506 -3.36 -9.83 30.36
CA VAL A 506 -3.47 -9.20 29.03
C VAL A 506 -2.57 -7.98 28.93
N ARG A 507 -2.49 -7.19 30.02
CA ARG A 507 -1.59 -6.05 30.12
C ARG A 507 -0.12 -6.46 29.99
N ALA A 508 0.30 -7.55 30.62
CA ALA A 508 1.66 -8.08 30.49
C ALA A 508 1.98 -8.48 29.04
N HIS A 509 1.04 -9.11 28.34
CA HIS A 509 1.21 -9.48 26.93
C HIS A 509 1.22 -8.26 25.99
N ALA A 510 0.42 -7.22 26.29
CA ALA A 510 0.45 -5.97 25.53
C ALA A 510 1.81 -5.27 25.68
N LEU A 511 2.39 -5.24 26.89
CA LEU A 511 3.73 -4.72 27.13
C LEU A 511 4.79 -5.53 26.37
N ALA A 512 4.66 -6.85 26.30
CA ALA A 512 5.58 -7.69 25.52
C ALA A 512 5.53 -7.35 24.01
N ALA A 513 4.35 -7.08 23.45
CA ALA A 513 4.23 -6.66 22.05
C ALA A 513 4.88 -5.29 21.78
N LEU A 514 4.74 -4.34 22.72
CA LEU A 514 5.39 -3.02 22.65
C LEU A 514 6.92 -3.14 22.79
N ALA A 515 7.40 -3.99 23.70
CA ALA A 515 8.83 -4.25 23.87
C ALA A 515 9.43 -4.91 22.62
N GLU A 516 8.71 -5.82 21.97
CA GLU A 516 9.13 -6.43 20.72
C GLU A 516 9.26 -5.40 19.59
N ARG A 517 8.35 -4.42 19.52
CA ARG A 517 8.45 -3.31 18.58
C ARG A 517 9.74 -2.50 18.80
N GLU A 518 10.04 -2.15 20.05
CA GLU A 518 11.29 -1.44 20.40
C GLU A 518 12.54 -2.27 20.07
N ARG A 519 12.48 -3.58 20.35
CA ARG A 519 13.55 -4.53 20.03
C ARG A 519 13.86 -4.59 18.54
N LEU A 520 12.84 -4.57 17.68
CA LEU A 520 12.99 -4.58 16.23
C LEU A 520 13.33 -3.20 15.62
N GLY A 521 13.49 -2.15 16.43
CA GLY A 521 13.78 -0.79 15.98
C GLY A 521 14.92 -0.70 14.93
N PRO A 522 16.12 -1.26 15.20
CA PRO A 522 17.21 -1.26 14.22
C PRO A 522 16.89 -1.99 12.91
N TYR A 523 16.08 -3.05 12.95
CA TYR A 523 15.60 -3.74 11.76
C TYR A 523 14.64 -2.86 10.96
N PHE A 524 13.67 -2.22 11.62
CA PHE A 524 12.74 -1.30 10.95
C PHE A 524 13.45 -0.09 10.33
N VAL A 525 14.47 0.47 11.00
CA VAL A 525 15.32 1.54 10.43
C VAL A 525 16.04 1.03 9.18
N THR A 526 16.63 -0.16 9.25
CA THR A 526 17.29 -0.79 8.09
C THR A 526 16.30 -0.98 6.94
N LEU A 527 15.10 -1.50 7.21
CA LEU A 527 14.04 -1.66 6.20
C LEU A 527 13.59 -0.32 5.60
N ALA A 528 13.59 0.77 6.39
CA ALA A 528 13.29 2.11 5.91
C ALA A 528 14.27 2.57 4.82
N HIS A 529 15.56 2.39 5.08
CA HIS A 529 16.61 2.71 4.13
C HIS A 529 16.56 1.77 2.91
N MET A 530 16.33 0.48 3.11
CA MET A 530 16.20 -0.47 2.01
C MET A 530 15.00 -0.17 1.11
N ALA A 531 13.86 0.24 1.69
CA ALA A 531 12.70 0.68 0.94
C ALA A 531 12.99 1.94 0.13
N ARG A 532 13.72 2.91 0.71
CA ARG A 532 14.16 4.11 -0.03
C ARG A 532 15.12 3.79 -1.17
N LEU A 533 16.04 2.85 -0.98
CA LEU A 533 17.05 2.47 -1.99
C LEU A 533 16.50 1.58 -3.10
N THR A 534 15.58 0.67 -2.78
CA THR A 534 15.16 -0.41 -3.68
C THR A 534 13.68 -0.40 -4.03
N GLY A 535 12.85 0.30 -3.25
CA GLY A 535 11.39 0.24 -3.37
C GLY A 535 10.71 -0.95 -2.70
N ALA A 536 11.48 -1.94 -2.22
CA ALA A 536 10.91 -3.12 -1.57
C ALA A 536 10.19 -2.72 -0.26
N PRO A 537 8.93 -3.14 -0.03
CA PRO A 537 8.22 -2.83 1.18
C PRO A 537 8.76 -3.65 2.35
N TYR A 538 8.36 -3.26 3.56
CA TYR A 538 8.76 -3.94 4.78
C TYR A 538 8.00 -5.26 4.87
N VAL A 539 6.68 -5.16 4.76
CA VAL A 539 5.73 -6.27 4.79
C VAL A 539 5.51 -6.73 3.36
N ARG A 540 5.83 -7.98 3.10
CA ARG A 540 5.82 -8.58 1.76
C ARG A 540 4.95 -9.84 1.77
N PRO A 541 4.26 -10.15 0.67
CA PRO A 541 3.59 -11.45 0.53
C PRO A 541 4.57 -12.61 0.65
N VAL A 542 4.11 -13.76 1.12
CA VAL A 542 5.00 -14.93 1.30
C VAL A 542 5.57 -15.49 -0.01
N TRP A 543 4.91 -15.21 -1.14
CA TRP A 543 5.40 -15.57 -2.48
C TRP A 543 6.54 -14.67 -2.99
N TRP A 544 6.93 -13.61 -2.26
CA TRP A 544 7.86 -12.56 -2.72
C TRP A 544 9.14 -13.08 -3.38
N GLU A 545 9.73 -14.17 -2.86
CA GLU A 545 10.97 -14.76 -3.40
C GLU A 545 10.72 -15.92 -4.36
N ALA A 546 9.54 -16.51 -4.30
CA ALA A 546 9.13 -17.63 -5.14
C ALA A 546 7.77 -17.31 -5.79
N PRO A 547 7.69 -16.27 -6.65
CA PRO A 547 6.44 -15.89 -7.29
C PRO A 547 5.85 -17.00 -8.16
N GLY A 548 6.66 -17.96 -8.63
CA GLY A 548 6.22 -19.16 -9.34
C GLY A 548 5.47 -20.19 -8.49
N ASP A 549 5.56 -20.11 -7.16
CA ASP A 549 4.84 -21.02 -6.27
C ASP A 549 3.38 -20.54 -6.11
N ARG A 550 2.48 -21.18 -6.85
CA ARG A 550 1.05 -20.87 -6.86
C ARG A 550 0.40 -21.03 -5.49
N ALA A 551 0.85 -21.99 -4.67
CA ALA A 551 0.30 -22.17 -3.33
C ALA A 551 0.68 -20.99 -2.40
N LEU A 552 1.84 -20.37 -2.61
CA LEU A 552 2.21 -19.16 -1.88
C LEU A 552 1.43 -17.93 -2.35
N ARG A 553 1.01 -17.86 -3.64
CA ARG A 553 0.15 -16.77 -4.15
C ARG A 553 -1.19 -16.67 -3.44
N GLU A 554 -1.74 -17.80 -3.01
CA GLU A 554 -3.02 -17.90 -2.30
C GLU A 554 -2.89 -17.75 -0.78
N CYS A 555 -1.69 -17.51 -0.25
CA CYS A 555 -1.49 -17.29 1.18
C CYS A 555 -1.74 -15.82 1.54
N GLU A 556 -2.84 -15.59 2.26
CA GLU A 556 -3.30 -14.27 2.70
C GLU A 556 -3.21 -14.08 4.22
N ASP A 557 -2.76 -15.10 4.94
CA ASP A 557 -2.86 -15.22 6.39
C ASP A 557 -1.50 -15.22 7.12
N ALA A 558 -0.41 -14.96 6.37
CA ALA A 558 0.95 -14.75 6.83
C ALA A 558 1.69 -13.78 5.89
N PHE A 559 2.79 -13.20 6.37
CA PHE A 559 3.61 -12.28 5.57
C PHE A 559 5.09 -12.36 5.95
N LEU A 560 5.95 -11.89 5.05
CA LEU A 560 7.37 -11.70 5.33
C LEU A 560 7.61 -10.27 5.84
N LEU A 561 8.35 -10.12 6.94
CA LEU A 561 8.89 -8.85 7.38
C LEU A 561 10.36 -8.77 6.97
N GLY A 562 10.62 -8.01 5.91
CA GLY A 562 11.91 -7.96 5.22
C GLY A 562 12.27 -9.31 4.62
N ASP A 563 13.54 -9.69 4.73
CA ASP A 563 14.08 -10.97 4.21
C ASP A 563 14.23 -12.04 5.31
N GLY A 564 14.20 -11.63 6.59
CA GLY A 564 14.59 -12.49 7.71
C GLY A 564 13.46 -13.16 8.48
N LEU A 565 12.23 -12.60 8.45
CA LEU A 565 11.14 -13.04 9.32
C LEU A 565 9.87 -13.36 8.53
N LEU A 566 9.18 -14.43 8.91
CA LEU A 566 7.81 -14.76 8.50
C LEU A 566 6.90 -14.64 9.73
N VAL A 567 5.88 -13.79 9.64
CA VAL A 567 4.93 -13.50 10.71
C VAL A 567 3.59 -14.13 10.34
N ALA A 568 3.02 -14.89 11.26
CA ALA A 568 1.75 -15.59 11.11
C ALA A 568 0.76 -15.17 12.21
N PRO A 569 -0.05 -14.12 11.98
CA PRO A 569 -1.03 -13.63 12.93
C PRO A 569 -2.14 -14.65 13.23
N VAL A 570 -2.81 -14.44 14.37
CA VAL A 570 -4.05 -15.13 14.73
C VAL A 570 -5.23 -14.32 14.22
N TRP A 571 -6.19 -15.00 13.61
CA TRP A 571 -7.30 -14.35 12.88
C TRP A 571 -8.69 -14.67 13.43
N GLU A 572 -8.77 -15.56 14.42
CA GLU A 572 -10.02 -16.05 14.99
C GLU A 572 -9.90 -16.13 16.52
N PRO A 573 -10.98 -15.88 17.27
CA PRO A 573 -10.98 -15.96 18.73
C PRO A 573 -10.60 -17.35 19.25
N GLY A 574 -9.95 -17.41 20.41
CA GLY A 574 -9.58 -18.65 21.09
C GLY A 574 -8.49 -19.48 20.39
N THR A 575 -7.93 -18.98 19.29
CA THR A 575 -6.91 -19.71 18.53
C THR A 575 -5.55 -19.61 19.21
N VAL A 576 -5.01 -20.77 19.59
CA VAL A 576 -3.70 -20.89 20.25
C VAL A 576 -2.62 -21.56 19.36
N ARG A 577 -3.00 -22.02 18.17
CA ARG A 577 -2.10 -22.65 17.19
C ARG A 577 -2.41 -22.18 15.78
N ARG A 578 -1.39 -22.09 14.93
CA ARG A 578 -1.55 -21.69 13.52
C ARG A 578 -0.95 -22.74 12.60
N THR A 579 -1.69 -23.07 11.54
CA THR A 579 -1.14 -23.82 10.40
C THR A 579 -0.56 -22.80 9.42
N VAL A 580 0.76 -22.77 9.29
CA VAL A 580 1.49 -21.77 8.51
C VAL A 580 2.08 -22.43 7.27
N ARG A 581 1.86 -21.83 6.10
CA ARG A 581 2.48 -22.26 4.85
C ARG A 581 3.87 -21.64 4.73
N LEU A 582 4.90 -22.47 4.67
CA LEU A 582 6.29 -22.04 4.56
C LEU A 582 6.76 -22.05 3.12
N PRO A 583 7.46 -20.99 2.67
CA PRO A 583 8.22 -21.06 1.44
C PRO A 583 9.42 -22.00 1.61
N ARG A 584 10.02 -22.41 0.49
CA ARG A 584 11.21 -23.27 0.48
C ARG A 584 12.32 -22.70 1.36
N GLY A 585 12.88 -23.55 2.23
CA GLY A 585 13.95 -23.17 3.16
C GLY A 585 13.73 -23.72 4.56
N ARG A 586 14.72 -23.55 5.43
CA ARG A 586 14.60 -23.86 6.86
C ARG A 586 14.17 -22.60 7.61
N TRP A 587 13.23 -22.76 8.54
CA TRP A 587 12.64 -21.71 9.34
C TRP A 587 12.67 -22.10 10.81
N TYR A 588 13.02 -21.17 11.70
CA TYR A 588 13.13 -21.38 13.14
C TYR A 588 12.04 -20.61 13.87
N ASP A 589 11.31 -21.26 14.78
CA ASP A 589 10.43 -20.55 15.72
C ASP A 589 11.25 -19.63 16.61
N THR A 590 10.97 -18.32 16.53
CA THR A 590 11.74 -17.31 17.24
C THR A 590 11.61 -17.39 18.76
N ALA A 591 10.59 -18.08 19.28
CA ALA A 591 10.42 -18.28 20.71
C ALA A 591 11.07 -19.58 21.20
N THR A 592 10.93 -20.68 20.46
CA THR A 592 11.36 -22.02 20.92
C THR A 592 12.69 -22.48 20.33
N GLY A 593 13.17 -21.83 19.27
CA GLY A 593 14.34 -22.27 18.50
C GLY A 593 14.10 -23.51 17.64
N ARG A 594 12.89 -24.10 17.66
CA ARG A 594 12.56 -25.29 16.87
C ARG A 594 12.62 -25.00 15.38
N SER A 595 13.29 -25.87 14.62
CA SER A 595 13.39 -25.75 13.17
C SER A 595 12.24 -26.48 12.44
N TYR A 596 11.87 -25.93 11.29
CA TYR A 596 10.84 -26.40 10.37
C TYR A 596 11.36 -26.32 8.94
N GLU A 597 10.95 -27.28 8.11
CA GLU A 597 11.37 -27.38 6.72
C GLU A 597 10.23 -27.01 5.77
N GLY A 598 10.50 -26.08 4.87
CA GLY A 598 9.65 -25.73 3.74
C GLY A 598 10.23 -26.23 2.41
N PRO A 599 9.40 -26.34 1.35
CA PRO A 599 8.04 -25.86 1.26
C PRO A 599 7.02 -26.81 1.92
N GLY A 600 5.94 -26.27 2.48
CA GLY A 600 4.90 -27.09 3.12
C GLY A 600 4.02 -26.33 4.10
N ARG A 601 3.15 -27.05 4.81
CA ARG A 601 2.39 -26.51 5.94
C ARG A 601 2.96 -27.05 7.25
N VAL A 602 3.10 -26.20 8.25
CA VAL A 602 3.55 -26.58 9.59
C VAL A 602 2.62 -26.01 10.65
N THR A 603 2.48 -26.70 11.77
CA THR A 603 1.71 -26.20 12.92
C THR A 603 2.67 -25.58 13.93
N VAL A 604 2.39 -24.33 14.30
CA VAL A 604 3.17 -23.55 15.27
C VAL A 604 2.27 -23.05 16.39
N GLU A 605 2.85 -22.95 17.59
CA GLU A 605 2.15 -22.41 18.76
C GLU A 605 2.01 -20.88 18.64
N ALA A 606 0.82 -20.38 18.94
CA ALA A 606 0.46 -18.97 18.96
C ALA A 606 -0.45 -18.65 20.17
N PRO A 607 -0.01 -18.97 21.40
CA PRO A 607 -0.80 -18.68 22.61
C PRO A 607 -1.06 -17.18 22.75
N LEU A 608 -1.91 -16.80 23.70
CA LEU A 608 -2.29 -15.40 23.89
C LEU A 608 -1.08 -14.48 24.11
N SER A 609 -0.01 -15.00 24.71
CA SER A 609 1.23 -14.27 25.01
C SER A 609 2.07 -13.84 23.82
N ARG A 610 1.85 -14.39 22.62
CA ARG A 610 2.67 -14.09 21.43
C ARG A 610 1.95 -14.30 20.11
N ILE A 611 2.48 -13.65 19.09
CA ILE A 611 2.23 -13.98 17.69
C ILE A 611 3.24 -15.02 17.21
N ALA A 612 2.83 -15.89 16.27
CA ALA A 612 3.76 -16.85 15.68
C ALA A 612 4.71 -16.15 14.71
N VAL A 613 6.01 -16.29 14.93
CA VAL A 613 7.06 -15.71 14.10
C VAL A 613 8.13 -16.76 13.86
N LEU A 614 8.54 -16.86 12.61
CA LEU A 614 9.57 -17.78 12.14
C LEU A 614 10.71 -16.99 11.52
N ALA A 615 11.93 -17.20 11.98
CA ALA A 615 13.12 -16.63 11.36
C ALA A 615 13.71 -17.56 10.31
N ARG A 616 14.18 -17.02 9.20
CA ARG A 616 14.82 -17.80 8.15
C ARG A 616 16.21 -18.26 8.61
N ALA A 617 16.56 -19.50 8.31
CA ALA A 617 17.91 -20.01 8.50
C ALA A 617 18.95 -19.14 7.76
N GLY A 618 19.98 -18.72 8.47
CA GLY A 618 21.03 -17.84 7.97
C GLY A 618 20.71 -16.34 8.06
N ALA A 619 19.53 -15.94 8.53
CA ALA A 619 19.18 -14.53 8.65
C ALA A 619 20.04 -13.84 9.72
N VAL A 620 20.58 -12.66 9.39
CA VAL A 620 21.16 -11.71 10.35
C VAL A 620 20.19 -10.55 10.54
N ILE A 621 19.63 -10.43 11.73
CA ILE A 621 18.59 -9.45 12.06
C ILE A 621 19.16 -8.48 13.08
N PRO A 622 19.34 -7.20 12.74
CA PRO A 622 19.77 -6.20 13.71
C PRO A 622 18.62 -5.86 14.66
N VAL A 623 18.87 -5.99 15.95
CA VAL A 623 17.91 -5.77 17.03
C VAL A 623 18.50 -4.82 18.06
N ARG A 624 17.66 -4.26 18.93
CA ARG A 624 18.11 -3.44 20.05
C ARG A 624 18.66 -4.36 21.15
N GLY A 625 19.95 -4.21 21.45
CA GLY A 625 20.64 -4.90 22.52
C GLY A 625 20.30 -4.33 23.90
N ALA A 626 20.79 -4.98 24.96
CA ALA A 626 20.55 -4.58 26.34
C ALA A 626 21.16 -3.21 26.70
N ASP A 627 22.23 -2.80 26.01
CA ASP A 627 22.87 -1.50 26.12
C ASP A 627 22.14 -0.38 25.33
N GLY A 628 21.05 -0.74 24.64
CA GLY A 628 20.30 0.16 23.77
C GLY A 628 20.90 0.34 22.38
N GLY A 629 22.07 -0.22 22.10
CA GLY A 629 22.74 -0.23 20.80
C GLY A 629 22.25 -1.35 19.88
N PRO A 630 22.78 -1.45 18.65
CA PRO A 630 22.47 -2.57 17.75
C PRO A 630 23.22 -3.85 18.18
N GLU A 631 22.47 -4.93 18.33
CA GLU A 631 22.95 -6.32 18.48
C GLU A 631 22.52 -7.12 17.23
N LEU A 632 23.35 -8.05 16.77
CA LEU A 632 23.03 -8.91 15.63
C LEU A 632 22.46 -10.25 16.12
N GLU A 633 21.16 -10.46 15.91
CA GLU A 633 20.51 -11.75 16.12
C GLU A 633 20.70 -12.62 14.87
N VAL A 634 21.43 -13.72 15.01
CA VAL A 634 21.85 -14.58 13.89
C VAL A 634 21.18 -15.92 14.02
N TRP A 635 20.39 -16.28 13.01
CA TRP A 635 19.76 -17.60 12.93
C TRP A 635 20.67 -18.55 12.16
N ALA A 636 21.02 -19.68 12.76
CA ALA A 636 21.99 -20.62 12.19
C ALA A 636 21.64 -20.97 10.73
N PRO A 637 22.57 -20.82 9.77
CA PRO A 637 22.34 -21.28 8.41
C PRO A 637 22.26 -22.81 8.38
N ARG A 638 21.77 -23.41 7.29
CA ARG A 638 21.95 -24.86 7.11
C ARG A 638 23.44 -25.17 6.94
N ARG A 639 23.90 -26.31 7.45
CA ARG A 639 25.27 -26.78 7.20
C ARG A 639 25.55 -26.82 5.68
N GLY A 640 26.71 -26.30 5.28
CA GLY A 640 27.10 -26.14 3.87
C GLY A 640 26.36 -25.03 3.11
N ARG A 641 25.50 -24.24 3.77
CA ARG A 641 24.87 -23.05 3.19
C ARG A 641 25.39 -21.79 3.88
N ARG A 642 25.25 -20.67 3.18
CA ARG A 642 25.55 -19.33 3.69
C ARG A 642 24.25 -18.58 3.95
N GLY A 643 24.30 -17.66 4.89
CA GLY A 643 23.26 -16.69 5.16
C GLY A 643 23.80 -15.27 5.14
N GLY A 644 22.99 -14.32 5.59
CA GLY A 644 23.39 -12.93 5.70
C GLY A 644 22.27 -12.01 6.11
N GLY A 645 22.63 -10.73 6.19
CA GLY A 645 21.70 -9.64 6.47
C GLY A 645 22.39 -8.30 6.32
N VAL A 646 21.65 -7.24 6.59
CA VAL A 646 22.10 -5.87 6.42
C VAL A 646 21.76 -5.08 7.68
N LEU A 647 22.64 -4.18 8.06
CA LEU A 647 22.38 -3.12 9.02
C LEU A 647 22.65 -1.79 8.33
N VAL A 648 21.72 -0.85 8.45
CA VAL A 648 21.98 0.54 8.06
C VAL A 648 22.13 1.38 9.31
N ARG A 649 23.31 2.00 9.46
CA ARG A 649 23.53 3.03 10.49
C ARG A 649 23.09 4.37 9.93
N SER A 650 22.08 4.97 10.57
CA SER A 650 21.82 6.39 10.39
C SER A 650 22.65 7.16 11.42
N ALA A 651 23.41 8.17 11.00
CA ALA A 651 23.77 9.23 11.93
C ALA A 651 22.44 9.83 12.43
N VAL A 652 22.21 9.79 13.74
CA VAL A 652 20.91 10.09 14.36
C VAL A 652 20.48 11.55 14.13
N THR A 653 21.39 12.42 13.67
CA THR A 653 21.17 13.88 13.61
C THR A 653 21.96 14.63 12.53
N ALA A 654 22.59 13.96 11.56
CA ALA A 654 23.39 14.65 10.53
C ALA A 654 23.22 14.07 9.11
N PRO A 655 23.30 14.89 8.05
CA PRO A 655 23.21 14.46 6.66
C PRO A 655 24.50 13.76 6.19
N GLY A 656 24.85 12.64 6.83
CA GLY A 656 25.83 11.69 6.31
C GLY A 656 25.18 10.72 5.32
N LYS A 657 25.95 10.17 4.38
CA LYS A 657 25.48 9.01 3.61
C LYS A 657 25.23 7.86 4.61
N PRO A 658 24.06 7.19 4.57
CA PRO A 658 23.83 6.04 5.44
C PRO A 658 24.91 4.99 5.19
N LEU A 659 25.53 4.49 6.25
CA LEU A 659 26.51 3.41 6.15
C LEU A 659 25.75 2.09 6.12
N LEU A 660 25.78 1.44 4.96
CA LEU A 660 25.18 0.12 4.75
C LEU A 660 26.25 -0.95 5.01
N GLU A 661 26.05 -1.73 6.05
CA GLU A 661 26.94 -2.82 6.45
C GLU A 661 26.26 -4.15 6.10
N ARG A 662 26.95 -5.01 5.35
CA ARG A 662 26.46 -6.33 4.95
C ARG A 662 27.17 -7.39 5.76
N PHE A 663 26.42 -8.37 6.23
CA PHE A 663 26.95 -9.50 7.00
C PHE A 663 26.70 -10.80 6.24
N ARG A 664 27.67 -11.71 6.35
CA ARG A 664 27.58 -13.09 5.87
C ARG A 664 27.67 -14.02 7.06
N THR A 665 26.95 -15.13 6.98
CA THR A 665 27.00 -16.18 8.00
C THR A 665 27.26 -17.53 7.37
N ARG A 666 28.06 -18.36 8.04
CA ARG A 666 28.35 -19.74 7.60
C ARG A 666 28.70 -20.61 8.81
N TRP A 667 28.70 -21.92 8.58
CA TRP A 667 29.31 -22.87 9.52
C TRP A 667 30.80 -22.96 9.27
N GLU A 668 31.59 -22.94 10.35
CA GLU A 668 33.04 -23.13 10.36
C GLU A 668 33.46 -23.69 11.73
N ASP A 669 34.31 -24.72 11.74
CA ASP A 669 34.86 -25.38 12.94
C ASP A 669 33.84 -25.72 14.04
N GLY A 670 32.63 -26.16 13.63
CA GLY A 670 31.56 -26.56 14.54
C GLY A 670 30.74 -25.41 15.13
N GLY A 671 30.99 -24.16 14.73
CA GLY A 671 30.21 -22.97 15.12
C GLY A 671 29.69 -22.17 13.94
N VAL A 672 28.83 -21.18 14.23
CA VAL A 672 28.37 -20.20 13.24
C VAL A 672 29.27 -18.98 13.31
N VAL A 673 29.94 -18.67 12.21
CA VAL A 673 30.78 -17.49 12.05
C VAL A 673 29.99 -16.42 11.31
N VAL A 674 30.12 -15.17 11.78
CA VAL A 674 29.53 -13.98 11.16
C VAL A 674 30.65 -13.03 10.78
N GLU A 675 30.65 -12.61 9.52
CA GLU A 675 31.66 -11.72 8.95
C GLU A 675 30.99 -10.51 8.31
N ARG A 676 31.59 -9.33 8.48
CA ARG A 676 31.19 -8.12 7.75
C ARG A 676 31.88 -8.06 6.39
N GLU A 677 31.12 -7.86 5.31
CA GLU A 677 31.69 -7.72 3.95
C GLU A 677 32.53 -6.44 3.82
N GLY A 678 33.71 -6.54 3.20
CA GLY A 678 34.52 -5.41 2.75
C GLY A 678 35.48 -4.80 3.79
N HIS A 679 35.32 -5.11 5.07
CA HIS A 679 36.33 -4.86 6.11
C HIS A 679 37.18 -6.12 6.35
N ASP A 680 38.10 -6.09 7.31
CA ASP A 680 38.89 -7.22 7.86
C ASP A 680 38.07 -8.41 8.40
N GLY A 681 36.78 -8.50 8.05
CA GLY A 681 35.82 -9.47 8.56
C GLY A 681 35.24 -9.10 9.92
N SER A 682 35.82 -8.14 10.65
CA SER A 682 35.43 -7.80 12.02
C SER A 682 33.98 -7.32 12.12
N VAL A 683 33.28 -7.82 13.14
CA VAL A 683 31.91 -7.46 13.48
C VAL A 683 31.95 -6.60 14.76
N PRO A 684 31.71 -5.28 14.67
CA PRO A 684 31.83 -4.37 15.82
C PRO A 684 30.57 -4.37 16.71
N TYR A 685 29.80 -5.46 16.72
CA TYR A 685 28.51 -5.57 17.39
C TYR A 685 28.46 -6.85 18.22
N PRO A 686 27.74 -6.86 19.35
CA PRO A 686 27.37 -8.10 20.00
C PRO A 686 26.61 -9.00 19.00
N VAL A 687 26.95 -10.29 18.98
CA VAL A 687 26.33 -11.30 18.12
C VAL A 687 25.68 -12.35 18.99
N ARG A 688 24.38 -12.59 18.78
CA ARG A 688 23.63 -13.67 19.42
C ARG A 688 23.22 -14.70 18.38
N VAL A 689 23.88 -15.85 18.40
CA VAL A 689 23.52 -16.99 17.53
C VAL A 689 22.35 -17.77 18.15
N ARG A 690 21.37 -18.14 17.33
CA ARG A 690 20.16 -18.89 17.71
C ARG A 690 19.87 -19.99 16.70
N GLY A 691 19.18 -21.04 17.16
CA GLY A 691 18.89 -22.24 16.37
C GLY A 691 20.01 -23.29 16.48
N ASP A 692 19.76 -24.45 15.86
CA ASP A 692 20.66 -25.63 15.87
C ASP A 692 22.08 -25.33 15.39
#